data_AF-A0A4Z0L6E3-F1
#
_entry.id   AF-A0A4Z0L6E3-F1
#
_cell.length_a   1.000
_cell.length_b   1.000
_cell.length_c   1.000
_cell.angle_alpha   90.00
_cell.angle_beta   90.00
_cell.angle_gamma   90.00
#
_symmetry.space_group_name_H-M   'P 1'
#
loop_
_entity.id
_entity.type
_entity.pdbx_description
1 polymer ?
#
loop_
_entity_poly.entity_id
_entity_poly.type
_entity_poly.pdbx_seq_one_letter_code
_entity_poly.pdbx_strand_id
1 'polypeptide(L)'
;ALGLQKVDYNYNIRGWLKGINDVANLTQGANPVDLFAFKVNYQDNDTQSYGVYSVPPLYNGNISETFWRTSSDNVQRKYGYNYDNLNRLTGATYQKPGAATPTTNSYNETLAYDKNGNITALTRTGEYDDADYSLEVDNLAYTYHADNKNQLMKVFDSTNNTNGFKDDSTGTSDPADDYTYDANGNMTADTNKGITQIVYNHMNLPIKIVFNNNNSTKIEYLYNAAGIKLQKNVTQGSTITATQYFNGFQYTDGVLQFFMHDEGYVNNTVVNGNNVYNYVFNYTDHLGNVRLSYGVDPATSVLKVLEENNYYPFGLKHKNYNMSQKTYIKDGGKVVLEPCSGCAKTYQYKFNGQEWQDELGLNLYDYDNRAYDPANGRFLQMDPKGELGRRWSPYNYCFDNPVYFQDPDGMWPWPTWMGNVQQFAKGFVSSVKNIAEGAQLHNQVIGQVKLAYSMGKSVVNGDLKGAGKQFVDGTGIPAVINTGGKALKGDFKAMGEIAGVATVVAITHKAAKSSTSAVVTAETAEVASTPKAPVTTETTNSSNTNMTSPNFVVTTGGDAIPIPEGATGPTQPMRGTGMVYQGGSGGFGMDPRTTGVRIMDANANQGSRVNYMNNATPTPQTVNPATGRPISNSDPAGHIPINNN
;
A
#
# COMPACT_ATOMS: atom_id res chain seq x y z
N ALA A 1 -18.49 -10.11 12.71
CA ALA A 1 -18.91 -9.22 11.61
C ALA A 1 -18.56 -9.90 10.31
N LEU A 2 -19.48 -9.99 9.35
CA LEU A 2 -19.15 -10.41 7.98
C LEU A 2 -18.53 -9.18 7.29
N GLY A 3 -17.39 -9.35 6.62
CA GLY A 3 -16.75 -8.27 5.87
C GLY A 3 -17.63 -7.80 4.70
N LEU A 4 -17.59 -6.51 4.36
CA LEU A 4 -18.36 -5.94 3.23
C LEU A 4 -17.84 -6.41 1.87
N GLN A 5 -16.55 -6.74 1.82
CA GLN A 5 -15.83 -7.26 0.66
C GLN A 5 -14.82 -8.31 1.16
N LYS A 6 -14.47 -9.26 0.31
CA LYS A 6 -13.30 -10.13 0.47
C LYS A 6 -12.28 -9.65 -0.55
N VAL A 7 -11.04 -9.40 -0.13
CA VAL A 7 -9.99 -8.91 -1.02
C VAL A 7 -8.89 -9.96 -1.11
N ASP A 8 -8.68 -10.49 -2.31
CA ASP A 8 -7.70 -11.54 -2.57
C ASP A 8 -6.44 -10.95 -3.20
N TYR A 9 -5.28 -11.16 -2.56
CA TYR A 9 -3.99 -10.67 -3.06
C TYR A 9 -3.13 -11.82 -3.56
N ASN A 10 -2.60 -11.68 -4.78
CA ASN A 10 -1.72 -12.66 -5.40
C ASN A 10 -0.33 -12.07 -5.60
N TYR A 11 0.71 -12.88 -5.39
CA TYR A 11 2.11 -12.48 -5.51
C TYR A 11 2.91 -13.48 -6.34
N ASN A 12 4.01 -13.03 -6.95
CA ASN A 12 4.97 -13.93 -7.58
C ASN A 12 5.99 -14.47 -6.55
N ILE A 13 6.86 -15.39 -6.99
CA ILE A 13 7.91 -15.99 -6.14
C ILE A 13 8.94 -14.98 -5.59
N ARG A 14 8.97 -13.74 -6.10
CA ARG A 14 9.81 -12.64 -5.62
C ARG A 14 9.07 -11.73 -4.62
N GLY A 15 7.83 -12.07 -4.26
CA GLY A 15 6.99 -11.26 -3.37
C GLY A 15 6.38 -10.03 -4.02
N TRP A 16 6.44 -9.89 -5.35
CA TRP A 16 5.82 -8.76 -6.05
C TRP A 16 4.35 -9.01 -6.31
N LEU A 17 3.52 -8.00 -6.11
CA LEU A 17 2.08 -8.07 -6.36
C LEU A 17 1.81 -8.43 -7.82
N LYS A 18 0.97 -9.43 -8.04
CA LYS A 18 0.47 -9.89 -9.34
C LYS A 18 -0.99 -9.55 -9.56
N GLY A 19 -1.79 -9.47 -8.49
CA GLY A 19 -3.18 -9.02 -8.61
C GLY A 19 -3.87 -8.80 -7.27
N ILE A 20 -4.96 -8.04 -7.35
CA ILE A 20 -5.94 -7.76 -6.31
C ILE A 20 -7.28 -8.16 -6.91
N ASN A 21 -7.93 -9.18 -6.35
CA ASN A 21 -9.10 -9.83 -6.96
C ASN A 21 -8.81 -10.28 -8.42
N ASP A 22 -9.83 -10.75 -9.13
CA ASP A 22 -9.66 -11.25 -10.50
C ASP A 22 -10.21 -10.25 -11.53
N VAL A 23 -9.30 -9.67 -12.32
CA VAL A 23 -9.65 -8.73 -13.40
C VAL A 23 -10.48 -9.39 -14.52
N ALA A 24 -10.40 -10.71 -14.69
CA ALA A 24 -11.17 -11.42 -15.70
C ALA A 24 -12.63 -11.63 -15.28
N ASN A 25 -12.91 -11.69 -13.97
CA ASN A 25 -14.24 -11.91 -13.44
C ASN A 25 -14.39 -11.39 -11.99
N LEU A 26 -15.22 -10.37 -11.80
CA LEU A 26 -15.52 -9.79 -10.47
C LEU A 26 -16.41 -10.70 -9.60
N THR A 27 -17.00 -11.76 -10.15
CA THR A 27 -17.84 -12.70 -9.40
C THR A 27 -17.08 -13.99 -9.13
N GLN A 28 -16.57 -14.16 -7.91
CA GLN A 28 -15.76 -15.31 -7.50
C GLN A 28 -16.56 -16.27 -6.61
N GLY A 29 -17.19 -17.28 -7.23
CA GLY A 29 -17.93 -18.32 -6.52
C GLY A 29 -19.12 -17.75 -5.73
N ALA A 30 -19.13 -18.02 -4.42
CA ALA A 30 -20.18 -17.55 -3.49
C ALA A 30 -19.83 -16.24 -2.76
N ASN A 31 -18.69 -15.61 -3.07
CA ASN A 31 -18.30 -14.35 -2.46
C ASN A 31 -19.21 -13.20 -2.95
N PRO A 32 -19.37 -12.12 -2.16
CA PRO A 32 -19.91 -10.87 -2.69
C PRO A 32 -19.17 -10.46 -3.96
N VAL A 33 -19.89 -9.88 -4.93
CA VAL A 33 -19.26 -9.38 -6.16
C VAL A 33 -18.19 -8.34 -5.78
N ASP A 34 -16.99 -8.51 -6.31
CA ASP A 34 -15.87 -7.62 -6.07
C ASP A 34 -16.14 -6.26 -6.74
N LEU A 35 -15.98 -5.18 -6.00
CA LEU A 35 -16.18 -3.83 -6.55
C LEU A 35 -15.00 -3.38 -7.42
N PHE A 36 -13.82 -3.96 -7.20
CA PHE A 36 -12.57 -3.57 -7.86
C PHE A 36 -11.66 -4.79 -8.03
N ALA A 37 -10.99 -4.86 -9.17
CA ALA A 37 -9.89 -5.79 -9.41
C ALA A 37 -8.73 -5.10 -10.13
N PHE A 38 -7.51 -5.56 -9.83
CA PHE A 38 -6.26 -5.05 -10.37
C PHE A 38 -5.29 -6.18 -10.70
N LYS A 39 -4.49 -6.05 -11.76
CA LYS A 39 -3.45 -7.03 -12.12
C LYS A 39 -2.21 -6.32 -12.58
N VAL A 40 -1.05 -6.87 -12.22
CA VAL A 40 0.27 -6.35 -12.59
C VAL A 40 1.07 -7.41 -13.32
N ASN A 41 1.65 -7.02 -14.45
CA ASN A 41 2.54 -7.83 -15.26
C ASN A 41 3.96 -7.22 -15.24
N TYR A 42 4.96 -8.10 -15.31
CA TYR A 42 6.38 -7.76 -15.30
C TYR A 42 7.05 -8.44 -16.51
N GLN A 43 7.60 -9.64 -16.32
CA GLN A 43 8.06 -10.51 -17.41
C GLN A 43 6.93 -11.27 -18.11
N ASP A 44 5.80 -11.41 -17.44
CA ASP A 44 4.63 -12.10 -17.97
C ASP A 44 3.95 -11.14 -18.95
N ASN A 45 4.10 -11.35 -20.25
CA ASN A 45 3.35 -10.56 -21.23
C ASN A 45 2.01 -11.22 -21.50
N ASP A 46 0.97 -10.41 -21.67
CA ASP A 46 -0.22 -10.89 -22.36
C ASP A 46 0.18 -11.18 -23.82
N THR A 47 0.18 -12.46 -24.20
CA THR A 47 0.46 -12.86 -25.60
C THR A 47 -0.61 -12.38 -26.57
N GLN A 48 -1.73 -11.81 -26.08
CA GLN A 48 -2.65 -11.06 -26.92
C GLN A 48 -2.03 -9.72 -27.32
N SER A 49 -1.34 -9.73 -28.46
CA SER A 49 -0.98 -8.51 -29.17
C SER A 49 -2.25 -7.81 -29.64
N TYR A 50 -2.64 -6.75 -28.94
CA TYR A 50 -3.80 -5.93 -29.29
C TYR A 50 -3.53 -4.92 -30.42
N GLY A 51 -2.53 -5.16 -31.27
CA GLY A 51 -2.15 -4.28 -32.39
C GLY A 51 -0.67 -3.88 -32.39
N VAL A 52 -0.37 -2.71 -32.98
CA VAL A 52 0.98 -2.19 -33.34
C VAL A 52 1.94 -2.00 -32.15
N TYR A 53 1.44 -2.01 -30.92
CA TYR A 53 2.23 -1.74 -29.71
C TYR A 53 2.74 -3.03 -29.07
N SER A 54 4.05 -3.28 -29.20
CA SER A 54 4.72 -4.35 -28.47
C SER A 54 5.14 -3.84 -27.09
N VAL A 55 4.52 -4.39 -26.04
CA VAL A 55 4.99 -4.17 -24.67
C VAL A 55 6.07 -5.21 -24.37
N PRO A 56 7.33 -4.79 -24.13
CA PRO A 56 8.41 -5.74 -23.87
C PRO A 56 8.23 -6.40 -22.50
N PRO A 57 8.50 -7.71 -22.36
CA PRO A 57 8.59 -8.33 -21.05
C PRO A 57 9.77 -7.75 -20.26
N LEU A 58 9.53 -7.37 -19.01
CA LEU A 58 10.51 -6.71 -18.15
C LEU A 58 10.99 -7.64 -17.04
N TYR A 59 12.25 -8.08 -17.13
CA TYR A 59 12.87 -9.01 -16.18
C TYR A 59 13.57 -8.32 -15.01
N ASN A 60 13.76 -7.00 -15.11
CA ASN A 60 14.47 -6.15 -14.16
C ASN A 60 13.59 -5.67 -12.98
N GLY A 61 12.30 -6.04 -12.97
CA GLY A 61 11.35 -5.66 -11.92
C GLY A 61 10.50 -4.44 -12.22
N ASN A 62 10.73 -3.75 -13.34
CA ASN A 62 9.76 -2.81 -13.85
C ASN A 62 8.44 -3.50 -14.22
N ILE A 63 7.38 -2.73 -14.15
CA ILE A 63 6.03 -3.17 -14.50
C ILE A 63 5.85 -2.97 -16.00
N SER A 64 5.51 -4.02 -16.72
CA SER A 64 5.23 -3.94 -18.16
C SER A 64 3.79 -3.53 -18.42
N GLU A 65 2.84 -4.04 -17.63
CA GLU A 65 1.42 -3.74 -17.80
C GLU A 65 0.69 -3.70 -16.46
N THR A 66 -0.34 -2.87 -16.40
CA THR A 66 -1.36 -2.94 -15.34
C THR A 66 -2.73 -3.09 -15.95
N PHE A 67 -3.63 -3.80 -15.27
CA PHE A 67 -5.01 -3.98 -15.67
C PHE A 67 -5.91 -3.64 -14.50
N TRP A 68 -7.09 -3.11 -14.78
CA TRP A 68 -8.10 -2.88 -13.77
C TRP A 68 -9.50 -3.06 -14.33
N ARG A 69 -10.43 -3.37 -13.42
CA ARG A 69 -11.86 -3.48 -13.71
C ARG A 69 -12.63 -3.10 -12.45
N THR A 70 -13.74 -2.40 -12.61
CA THR A 70 -14.61 -2.01 -11.49
C THR A 70 -16.03 -2.50 -11.73
N SER A 71 -16.81 -2.68 -10.66
CA SER A 71 -18.20 -3.14 -10.78
C SER A 71 -19.14 -2.09 -11.37
N SER A 72 -18.71 -0.83 -11.48
CA SER A 72 -19.55 0.28 -11.94
C SER A 72 -19.92 0.17 -13.42
N ASP A 73 -19.00 -0.33 -14.25
CA ASP A 73 -19.22 -0.56 -15.67
C ASP A 73 -18.79 -1.95 -16.15
N ASN A 74 -18.06 -2.71 -15.31
CA ASN A 74 -17.51 -4.02 -15.62
C ASN A 74 -16.62 -4.05 -16.87
N VAL A 75 -15.99 -2.92 -17.22
CA VAL A 75 -15.08 -2.80 -18.36
C VAL A 75 -13.64 -3.00 -17.90
N GLN A 76 -12.95 -3.98 -18.48
CA GLN A 76 -11.52 -4.16 -18.26
C GLN A 76 -10.73 -3.14 -19.07
N ARG A 77 -9.83 -2.46 -18.38
CA ARG A 77 -8.90 -1.47 -18.92
C ARG A 77 -7.48 -1.90 -18.59
N LYS A 78 -6.52 -1.49 -19.39
CA LYS A 78 -5.10 -1.74 -19.12
C LYS A 78 -4.22 -0.60 -19.62
N TYR A 79 -3.04 -0.52 -19.03
CA TYR A 79 -1.89 0.20 -19.57
C TYR A 79 -0.80 -0.77 -19.96
N GLY A 80 -0.19 -0.54 -21.12
CA GLY A 80 1.13 -1.07 -21.47
C GLY A 80 2.19 0.02 -21.39
N TYR A 81 3.34 -0.28 -20.78
CA TYR A 81 4.39 0.70 -20.50
C TYR A 81 5.65 0.48 -21.34
N ASN A 82 6.26 1.58 -21.76
CA ASN A 82 7.57 1.61 -22.39
C ASN A 82 8.53 2.47 -21.58
N TYR A 83 9.80 2.09 -21.63
CA TYR A 83 10.87 2.73 -20.89
C TYR A 83 12.07 2.98 -21.80
N ASP A 84 12.87 3.99 -21.46
CA ASP A 84 14.21 4.12 -22.03
C ASP A 84 15.23 3.21 -21.32
N ASN A 85 16.47 3.24 -21.79
CA ASN A 85 17.56 2.42 -21.24
C ASN A 85 17.96 2.78 -19.80
N LEU A 86 17.46 3.90 -19.25
CA LEU A 86 17.65 4.33 -17.87
C LEU A 86 16.45 3.96 -16.99
N ASN A 87 15.48 3.21 -17.51
CA ASN A 87 14.22 2.84 -16.86
C ASN A 87 13.28 4.01 -16.58
N ARG A 88 13.39 5.11 -17.34
CA ARG A 88 12.45 6.23 -17.28
C ARG A 88 11.27 5.93 -18.20
N LEU A 89 10.06 6.24 -17.77
CA LEU A 89 8.82 5.96 -18.51
C LEU A 89 8.77 6.83 -19.76
N THR A 90 8.75 6.24 -20.95
CA THR A 90 8.65 6.98 -22.22
C THR A 90 7.26 6.91 -22.83
N GLY A 91 6.46 5.92 -22.45
CA GLY A 91 5.11 5.76 -22.95
C GLY A 91 4.22 4.91 -22.06
N ALA A 92 2.95 5.27 -22.02
CA ALA A 92 1.86 4.50 -21.44
C ALA A 92 0.70 4.44 -22.44
N THR A 93 0.39 3.24 -22.92
CA THR A 93 -0.68 3.02 -23.91
C THR A 93 -1.90 2.43 -23.23
N TYR A 94 -3.00 3.18 -23.25
CA TYR A 94 -4.30 2.77 -22.74
C TYR A 94 -5.01 1.83 -23.72
N GLN A 95 -5.57 0.75 -23.19
CA GLN A 95 -6.31 -0.25 -23.98
C GLN A 95 -7.54 -0.77 -23.22
N LYS A 96 -8.53 -1.23 -23.98
CA LYS A 96 -9.72 -1.98 -23.51
C LYS A 96 -9.75 -3.37 -24.16
N PRO A 97 -9.13 -4.39 -23.54
CA PRO A 97 -9.07 -5.75 -24.07
C PRO A 97 -10.38 -6.35 -24.59
N GLY A 98 -11.51 -6.00 -23.96
CA GLY A 98 -12.84 -6.51 -24.34
C GLY A 98 -13.57 -5.69 -25.41
N ALA A 99 -13.00 -4.59 -25.91
CA ALA A 99 -13.61 -3.76 -26.94
C ALA A 99 -13.36 -4.32 -28.36
N ALA A 100 -14.21 -3.95 -29.33
CA ALA A 100 -14.03 -4.33 -30.73
C ALA A 100 -12.69 -3.82 -31.31
N THR A 101 -12.31 -2.60 -30.90
CA THR A 101 -10.98 -2.01 -31.12
C THR A 101 -10.28 -1.89 -29.77
N PRO A 102 -9.40 -2.82 -29.39
CA PRO A 102 -8.82 -2.82 -28.05
C PRO A 102 -7.86 -1.65 -27.78
N THR A 103 -7.20 -1.11 -28.81
CA THR A 103 -6.33 0.06 -28.70
C THR A 103 -7.09 1.34 -29.02
N THR A 104 -7.74 1.91 -28.01
CA THR A 104 -8.57 3.13 -28.19
C THR A 104 -7.77 4.42 -28.16
N ASN A 105 -6.55 4.37 -27.60
CA ASN A 105 -5.66 5.52 -27.43
C ASN A 105 -6.30 6.67 -26.63
N SER A 106 -7.28 6.37 -25.79
CA SER A 106 -8.10 7.36 -25.06
C SER A 106 -7.37 8.11 -23.95
N TYR A 107 -6.40 7.48 -23.30
CA TYR A 107 -5.70 7.99 -22.13
C TYR A 107 -4.19 7.72 -22.24
N ASN A 108 -3.62 7.88 -23.44
CA ASN A 108 -2.20 7.63 -23.65
C ASN A 108 -1.37 8.77 -23.06
N GLU A 109 -0.14 8.45 -22.66
CA GLU A 109 0.87 9.43 -22.25
C GLU A 109 2.20 9.06 -22.92
N THR A 110 2.91 10.03 -23.50
CA THR A 110 4.24 9.85 -24.08
C THR A 110 5.16 10.96 -23.61
N LEU A 111 6.37 10.61 -23.19
CA LEU A 111 7.33 11.54 -22.59
C LEU A 111 8.70 11.48 -23.26
N ALA A 112 9.36 12.63 -23.31
CA ALA A 112 10.77 12.75 -23.65
C ALA A 112 11.52 13.48 -22.52
N TYR A 113 12.80 13.16 -22.38
CA TYR A 113 13.64 13.69 -21.31
C TYR A 113 14.98 14.20 -21.82
N ASP A 114 15.55 15.18 -21.12
CA ASP A 114 16.96 15.52 -21.26
C ASP A 114 17.86 14.50 -20.52
N LYS A 115 19.18 14.79 -20.48
CA LYS A 115 20.17 13.94 -19.81
C LYS A 115 20.10 13.98 -18.28
N ASN A 116 19.48 15.00 -17.70
CA ASN A 116 19.31 15.16 -16.26
C ASN A 116 17.99 14.55 -15.75
N GLY A 117 17.12 14.06 -16.65
CA GLY A 117 15.80 13.57 -16.27
C GLY A 117 14.74 14.66 -16.18
N ASN A 118 14.99 15.82 -16.77
CA ASN A 118 13.95 16.82 -16.94
C ASN A 118 13.05 16.41 -18.12
N ILE A 119 11.72 16.45 -17.92
CA ILE A 119 10.75 16.25 -19.01
C ILE A 119 10.92 17.39 -20.01
N THR A 120 11.16 17.07 -21.28
CA THR A 120 11.30 18.06 -22.37
C THR A 120 10.05 18.15 -23.24
N ALA A 121 9.31 17.05 -23.34
CA ALA A 121 8.04 16.99 -24.06
C ALA A 121 7.10 15.97 -23.41
N LEU A 122 5.81 16.27 -23.43
CA LEU A 122 4.77 15.37 -22.94
C LEU A 122 3.54 15.49 -23.84
N THR A 123 3.08 14.39 -24.42
CA THR A 123 1.77 14.34 -25.10
C THR A 123 0.81 13.47 -24.32
N ARG A 124 -0.44 13.93 -24.17
CA ARG A 124 -1.53 13.18 -23.54
C ARG A 124 -2.75 13.17 -24.45
N THR A 125 -3.38 12.01 -24.54
CA THR A 125 -4.76 11.91 -25.02
C THR A 125 -5.69 11.68 -23.84
N GLY A 126 -6.94 12.15 -23.93
CA GLY A 126 -7.87 12.14 -22.81
C GLY A 126 -9.33 12.34 -23.22
N GLU A 127 -10.15 12.68 -22.23
CA GLU A 127 -11.58 13.06 -22.32
C GLU A 127 -12.56 11.99 -22.82
N TYR A 128 -12.15 10.99 -23.60
CA TYR A 128 -13.11 10.02 -24.14
C TYR A 128 -12.65 8.61 -23.88
N ASP A 129 -13.38 7.86 -23.05
CA ASP A 129 -13.22 6.40 -23.00
C ASP A 129 -14.04 5.71 -24.10
N ASP A 130 -13.86 6.18 -25.34
CA ASP A 130 -14.55 5.68 -26.54
C ASP A 130 -13.73 4.55 -27.21
N ALA A 131 -14.28 3.86 -28.21
CA ALA A 131 -13.57 2.82 -28.97
C ALA A 131 -12.89 3.37 -30.23
N ASP A 132 -13.45 4.43 -30.81
CA ASP A 132 -13.12 4.94 -32.13
C ASP A 132 -12.55 6.37 -32.08
N TYR A 133 -12.79 7.10 -30.99
CA TYR A 133 -12.33 8.49 -30.81
C TYR A 133 -11.31 8.61 -29.67
N SER A 134 -10.20 9.29 -29.96
CA SER A 134 -9.25 9.81 -28.98
C SER A 134 -9.05 11.30 -29.23
N LEU A 135 -8.86 12.06 -28.16
CA LEU A 135 -8.61 13.50 -28.23
C LEU A 135 -7.24 13.78 -27.62
N GLU A 136 -6.36 14.45 -28.36
CA GLU A 136 -5.13 15.02 -27.79
C GLU A 136 -5.53 16.18 -26.87
N VAL A 137 -5.24 16.02 -25.59
CA VAL A 137 -5.52 17.00 -24.53
C VAL A 137 -4.28 17.78 -24.13
N ASP A 138 -3.09 17.29 -24.51
CA ASP A 138 -1.85 18.00 -24.28
C ASP A 138 -0.82 17.68 -25.34
N ASN A 139 -0.08 18.71 -25.71
CA ASN A 139 1.15 18.63 -26.50
C ASN A 139 2.13 19.65 -25.94
N LEU A 140 2.77 19.24 -24.84
CA LEU A 140 3.54 20.10 -23.96
C LEU A 140 4.99 20.18 -24.41
N ALA A 141 5.51 21.39 -24.55
CA ALA A 141 6.92 21.69 -24.74
C ALA A 141 7.49 22.43 -23.52
N TYR A 142 8.51 21.85 -22.90
CA TYR A 142 9.09 22.37 -21.66
C TYR A 142 10.33 23.22 -21.98
N THR A 143 10.38 24.44 -21.45
CA THR A 143 11.54 25.32 -21.58
C THR A 143 12.20 25.51 -20.22
N TYR A 144 13.51 25.29 -20.15
CA TYR A 144 14.30 25.36 -18.93
C TYR A 144 15.23 26.56 -18.92
N HIS A 145 15.59 27.01 -17.72
CA HIS A 145 16.51 28.13 -17.53
C HIS A 145 17.88 27.82 -18.15
N ALA A 146 18.49 28.80 -18.84
CA ALA A 146 19.75 28.61 -19.55
C ALA A 146 20.90 28.19 -18.63
N ASP A 147 21.04 28.88 -17.49
CA ASP A 147 22.07 28.59 -16.48
C ASP A 147 21.64 27.52 -15.46
N ASN A 148 20.47 27.67 -14.85
CA ASN A 148 19.90 26.71 -13.88
C ASN A 148 19.05 25.65 -14.59
N LYS A 149 19.67 24.77 -15.37
CA LYS A 149 19.00 23.85 -16.33
C LYS A 149 17.92 22.90 -15.79
N ASN A 150 17.74 22.82 -14.47
CA ASN A 150 16.67 22.04 -13.85
C ASN A 150 15.46 22.89 -13.43
N GLN A 151 15.54 24.23 -13.50
CA GLN A 151 14.43 25.14 -13.24
C GLN A 151 13.58 25.28 -14.51
N LEU A 152 12.28 24.96 -14.39
CA LEU A 152 11.31 25.14 -15.47
C LEU A 152 11.00 26.61 -15.62
N MET A 153 11.08 27.16 -16.82
CA MET A 153 10.65 28.55 -17.06
C MET A 153 9.24 28.59 -17.62
N LYS A 154 8.84 27.57 -18.39
CA LYS A 154 7.58 27.57 -19.13
C LYS A 154 7.16 26.19 -19.61
N VAL A 155 5.86 25.98 -19.72
CA VAL A 155 5.28 24.81 -20.40
C VAL A 155 4.24 25.29 -21.42
N PHE A 156 4.60 25.21 -22.69
CA PHE A 156 3.70 25.59 -23.78
C PHE A 156 2.86 24.39 -24.21
N ASP A 157 1.54 24.53 -24.23
CA ASP A 157 0.62 23.52 -24.77
C ASP A 157 0.07 23.93 -26.13
N SER A 158 0.50 23.27 -27.21
CA SER A 158 0.00 23.60 -28.55
C SER A 158 -1.45 23.16 -28.80
N THR A 159 -2.06 22.37 -27.91
CA THR A 159 -3.47 21.96 -28.04
C THR A 159 -4.44 23.01 -27.51
N ASN A 160 -3.99 23.85 -26.56
CA ASN A 160 -4.82 24.78 -25.79
C ASN A 160 -6.04 24.10 -25.11
N ASN A 161 -5.87 22.84 -24.70
CA ASN A 161 -6.97 22.07 -24.13
C ASN A 161 -6.85 22.01 -22.61
N THR A 162 -7.68 22.82 -21.94
CA THR A 162 -7.69 22.95 -20.47
C THR A 162 -8.05 21.67 -19.69
N ASN A 163 -8.40 20.58 -20.38
CA ASN A 163 -8.69 19.31 -19.73
C ASN A 163 -7.45 18.57 -19.22
N GLY A 164 -6.29 18.85 -19.82
CA GLY A 164 -4.99 18.40 -19.37
C GLY A 164 -4.28 19.43 -18.49
N PHE A 165 -3.11 19.86 -18.94
CA PHE A 165 -2.40 21.03 -18.44
C PHE A 165 -3.15 22.27 -18.91
N LYS A 166 -3.37 23.21 -17.97
CA LYS A 166 -4.01 24.47 -18.27
C LYS A 166 -2.92 25.50 -18.49
N ASP A 167 -2.65 25.81 -19.74
CA ASP A 167 -1.78 26.90 -20.17
C ASP A 167 -2.55 28.25 -20.12
N ASP A 168 -1.88 29.35 -19.77
CA ASP A 168 -2.44 30.71 -19.86
C ASP A 168 -2.30 31.33 -21.26
N SER A 169 -1.60 30.65 -22.18
CA SER A 169 -1.41 31.02 -23.58
C SER A 169 -2.61 30.69 -24.49
N THR A 170 -2.52 31.09 -25.76
CA THR A 170 -3.55 30.76 -26.78
C THR A 170 -3.25 29.49 -27.58
N GLY A 171 -2.20 28.75 -27.23
CA GLY A 171 -1.72 27.55 -27.94
C GLY A 171 -1.06 27.80 -29.29
N THR A 172 -0.84 29.07 -29.66
CA THR A 172 -0.12 29.43 -30.91
C THR A 172 1.30 29.92 -30.64
N SER A 173 1.48 30.67 -29.57
CA SER A 173 2.78 31.13 -29.10
C SER A 173 2.68 31.49 -27.63
N ASP A 174 3.78 31.27 -26.92
CA ASP A 174 3.93 31.65 -25.54
C ASP A 174 5.34 32.26 -25.37
N PRO A 175 5.47 33.60 -25.37
CA PRO A 175 6.77 34.26 -25.36
C PRO A 175 7.27 34.63 -23.95
N ALA A 176 6.41 34.60 -22.93
CA ALA A 176 6.77 34.96 -21.57
C ALA A 176 7.26 33.73 -20.78
N ASP A 177 7.90 33.94 -19.63
CA ASP A 177 8.16 32.85 -18.70
C ASP A 177 7.03 32.81 -17.66
N ASP A 178 6.54 31.61 -17.33
CA ASP A 178 5.40 31.42 -16.41
C ASP A 178 5.87 31.25 -14.96
N TYR A 179 7.07 30.70 -14.81
CA TYR A 179 7.60 30.27 -13.53
C TYR A 179 8.77 31.16 -13.11
N THR A 180 8.81 31.48 -11.82
CA THR A 180 9.95 32.15 -11.19
C THR A 180 10.39 31.39 -9.96
N TYR A 181 11.62 31.62 -9.49
CA TYR A 181 12.19 30.92 -8.34
C TYR A 181 12.89 31.86 -7.38
N ASP A 182 12.92 31.49 -6.11
CA ASP A 182 13.81 32.09 -5.12
C ASP A 182 15.25 31.55 -5.23
N ALA A 183 16.15 32.11 -4.42
CA ALA A 183 17.56 31.70 -4.37
C ALA A 183 17.78 30.27 -3.84
N ASN A 184 16.79 29.69 -3.14
CA ASN A 184 16.80 28.31 -2.68
C ASN A 184 16.19 27.34 -3.71
N GLY A 185 15.78 27.84 -4.88
CA GLY A 185 15.18 27.05 -5.94
C GLY A 185 13.72 26.68 -5.70
N ASN A 186 13.01 27.34 -4.79
CA ASN A 186 11.57 27.14 -4.67
C ASN A 186 10.82 28.00 -5.69
N MET A 187 9.82 27.43 -6.35
CA MET A 187 8.97 28.18 -7.28
C MET A 187 8.21 29.31 -6.58
N THR A 188 8.36 30.55 -7.01
CA THR A 188 7.69 31.72 -6.40
C THR A 188 6.47 32.22 -7.17
N ALA A 189 6.28 31.79 -8.42
CA ALA A 189 5.09 32.11 -9.22
C ALA A 189 4.83 31.02 -10.26
N ASP A 190 3.57 30.93 -10.69
CA ASP A 190 3.07 30.07 -11.77
C ASP A 190 1.87 30.77 -12.42
N THR A 191 2.09 31.47 -13.54
CA THR A 191 1.06 32.27 -14.20
C THR A 191 -0.05 31.43 -14.82
N ASN A 192 0.25 30.19 -15.23
CA ASN A 192 -0.72 29.21 -15.74
C ASN A 192 -1.87 28.95 -14.75
N LYS A 193 -1.55 28.97 -13.44
CA LYS A 193 -2.53 28.83 -12.33
C LYS A 193 -2.94 30.17 -11.73
N GLY A 194 -2.49 31.28 -12.31
CA GLY A 194 -2.68 32.63 -11.77
C GLY A 194 -1.93 32.86 -10.46
N ILE A 195 -0.95 32.03 -10.09
CA ILE A 195 -0.17 32.17 -8.86
C ILE A 195 0.87 33.27 -9.09
N THR A 196 0.67 34.38 -8.42
CA THR A 196 1.54 35.56 -8.53
C THR A 196 2.62 35.63 -7.45
N GLN A 197 2.44 34.87 -6.36
CA GLN A 197 3.41 34.83 -5.26
C GLN A 197 3.24 33.55 -4.44
N ILE A 198 4.35 32.89 -4.16
CA ILE A 198 4.49 31.87 -3.12
C ILE A 198 5.55 32.35 -2.13
N VAL A 199 5.20 32.33 -0.84
CA VAL A 199 6.13 32.63 0.26
C VAL A 199 6.42 31.35 1.01
N TYR A 200 7.70 31.12 1.28
CA TYR A 200 8.20 29.94 1.96
C TYR A 200 8.70 30.25 3.37
N ASN A 201 8.65 29.26 4.25
CA ASN A 201 9.35 29.31 5.54
C ASN A 201 10.82 28.85 5.39
N HIS A 202 11.56 28.85 6.50
CA HIS A 202 12.97 28.43 6.54
C HIS A 202 13.20 26.93 6.24
N MET A 203 12.13 26.12 6.16
CA MET A 203 12.16 24.72 5.75
C MET A 203 11.75 24.53 4.28
N ASN A 204 11.61 25.63 3.51
CA ASN A 204 11.12 25.60 2.12
C ASN A 204 9.69 25.07 1.96
N LEU A 205 8.86 25.15 3.01
CA LEU A 205 7.42 24.83 2.93
C LEU A 205 6.60 26.09 2.61
N PRO A 206 5.61 26.03 1.68
CA PRO A 206 4.77 27.18 1.34
C PRO A 206 3.93 27.63 2.54
N ILE A 207 4.03 28.88 2.96
CA ILE A 207 3.19 29.45 4.03
C ILE A 207 2.12 30.40 3.50
N LYS A 208 2.27 30.91 2.27
CA LYS A 208 1.30 31.78 1.62
C LYS A 208 1.37 31.66 0.11
N ILE A 209 0.22 31.53 -0.55
CA ILE A 209 0.05 31.54 -2.01
C ILE A 209 -0.97 32.62 -2.36
N VAL A 210 -0.62 33.55 -3.26
CA VAL A 210 -1.50 34.63 -3.72
C VAL A 210 -1.82 34.46 -5.19
N PHE A 211 -3.11 34.50 -5.52
CA PHE A 211 -3.62 34.33 -6.87
C PHE A 211 -4.02 35.67 -7.47
N ASN A 212 -3.76 35.86 -8.76
CA ASN A 212 -4.16 37.00 -9.59
C ASN A 212 -3.80 38.36 -8.98
N ASN A 213 -2.67 38.43 -8.27
CA ASN A 213 -2.22 39.61 -7.53
C ASN A 213 -3.29 40.19 -6.57
N ASN A 214 -4.14 39.33 -6.02
CA ASN A 214 -5.25 39.72 -5.15
C ASN A 214 -5.11 39.07 -3.78
N ASN A 215 -4.78 39.86 -2.76
CA ASN A 215 -4.65 39.36 -1.38
C ASN A 215 -5.97 38.82 -0.78
N SER A 216 -7.12 39.06 -1.42
CA SER A 216 -8.41 38.45 -1.08
C SER A 216 -8.65 37.11 -1.78
N THR A 217 -7.70 36.63 -2.58
CA THR A 217 -7.72 35.31 -3.22
C THR A 217 -6.39 34.62 -2.93
N LYS A 218 -6.32 33.93 -1.79
CA LYS A 218 -5.06 33.38 -1.26
C LYS A 218 -5.26 32.10 -0.46
N ILE A 219 -4.17 31.33 -0.31
CA ILE A 219 -4.08 30.20 0.61
C ILE A 219 -2.96 30.47 1.61
N GLU A 220 -3.21 30.25 2.89
CA GLU A 220 -2.22 30.41 3.96
C GLU A 220 -2.11 29.12 4.77
N TYR A 221 -0.88 28.70 5.05
CA TYR A 221 -0.61 27.46 5.76
C TYR A 221 0.10 27.73 7.08
N LEU A 222 -0.24 26.94 8.10
CA LEU A 222 0.44 26.93 9.39
C LEU A 222 1.06 25.55 9.61
N TYR A 223 2.34 25.54 9.95
CA TYR A 223 3.10 24.34 10.28
C TYR A 223 3.63 24.43 11.70
N ASN A 224 3.85 23.28 12.34
CA ASN A 224 4.65 23.23 13.55
C ASN A 224 6.16 23.29 13.24
N ALA A 225 6.99 23.35 14.28
CA ALA A 225 8.45 23.39 14.15
C ALA A 225 9.09 22.14 13.52
N ALA A 226 8.32 21.05 13.34
CA ALA A 226 8.76 19.83 12.67
C ALA A 226 8.32 19.78 11.19
N GLY A 227 7.72 20.85 10.66
CA GLY A 227 7.23 20.90 9.28
C GLY A 227 5.88 20.20 9.06
N ILE A 228 5.19 19.77 10.12
CA ILE A 228 3.86 19.14 9.99
C ILE A 228 2.81 20.23 9.84
N LYS A 229 1.99 20.12 8.79
CA LYS A 229 0.86 21.03 8.53
C LYS A 229 -0.20 20.90 9.62
N LEU A 230 -0.58 22.03 10.20
CA LEU A 230 -1.59 22.15 11.27
C LEU A 230 -2.89 22.81 10.76
N GLN A 231 -2.77 23.75 9.82
CA GLN A 231 -3.93 24.49 9.31
C GLN A 231 -3.69 25.00 7.89
N LYS A 232 -4.77 25.05 7.10
CA LYS A 232 -4.87 25.67 5.78
C LYS A 232 -6.04 26.64 5.78
N ASN A 233 -5.81 27.90 5.45
CA ASN A 233 -6.85 28.92 5.31
C ASN A 233 -6.98 29.30 3.85
N VAL A 234 -8.15 29.10 3.27
CA VAL A 234 -8.47 29.51 1.91
C VAL A 234 -9.33 30.77 1.98
N THR A 235 -8.80 31.88 1.45
CA THR A 235 -9.51 33.16 1.38
C THR A 235 -10.02 33.39 -0.04
N GLN A 236 -11.33 33.63 -0.18
CA GLN A 236 -11.96 34.04 -1.43
C GLN A 236 -12.90 35.22 -1.18
N GLY A 237 -12.48 36.43 -1.55
CA GLY A 237 -13.17 37.66 -1.21
C GLY A 237 -13.15 37.90 0.30
N SER A 238 -14.33 37.94 0.91
CA SER A 238 -14.50 38.07 2.37
C SER A 238 -14.62 36.73 3.09
N THR A 239 -14.74 35.61 2.35
CA THR A 239 -14.92 34.28 2.93
C THR A 239 -13.56 33.67 3.24
N ILE A 240 -13.41 33.13 4.44
CA ILE A 240 -12.24 32.36 4.86
C ILE A 240 -12.72 30.99 5.31
N THR A 241 -12.26 29.94 4.65
CA THR A 241 -12.50 28.55 5.05
C THR A 241 -11.23 28.01 5.69
N ALA A 242 -11.30 27.63 6.97
CA ALA A 242 -10.17 27.07 7.70
C ALA A 242 -10.26 25.54 7.76
N THR A 243 -9.26 24.84 7.22
CA THR A 243 -9.09 23.39 7.40
C THR A 243 -8.02 23.14 8.45
N GLN A 244 -8.36 22.46 9.54
CA GLN A 244 -7.41 22.08 10.59
C GLN A 244 -7.06 20.60 10.53
N TYR A 245 -5.78 20.30 10.70
CA TYR A 245 -5.20 18.96 10.64
C TYR A 245 -4.73 18.57 12.05
N PHE A 246 -5.33 17.52 12.61
CA PHE A 246 -4.98 17.04 13.94
C PHE A 246 -4.89 15.52 13.94
N ASN A 247 -3.68 14.97 13.80
CA ASN A 247 -3.43 13.54 14.00
C ASN A 247 -4.34 12.60 13.19
N GLY A 248 -4.52 12.90 11.90
CA GLY A 248 -5.39 12.14 11.00
C GLY A 248 -6.87 12.52 11.07
N PHE A 249 -7.27 13.37 12.02
CA PHE A 249 -8.57 14.05 12.02
C PHE A 249 -8.47 15.34 11.22
N GLN A 250 -9.47 15.59 10.39
CA GLN A 250 -9.60 16.85 9.65
C GLN A 250 -10.88 17.56 10.03
N TYR A 251 -10.74 18.86 10.27
CA TYR A 251 -11.83 19.76 10.62
C TYR A 251 -11.92 20.85 9.57
N THR A 252 -13.14 21.31 9.30
CA THR A 252 -13.41 22.52 8.53
C THR A 252 -14.19 23.47 9.42
N ASP A 253 -13.66 24.67 9.63
CA ASP A 253 -14.20 25.70 10.51
C ASP A 253 -14.53 25.17 11.92
N GLY A 254 -13.66 24.29 12.43
CA GLY A 254 -13.81 23.65 13.75
C GLY A 254 -14.78 22.46 13.79
N VAL A 255 -15.44 22.12 12.69
CA VAL A 255 -16.34 20.96 12.58
C VAL A 255 -15.58 19.77 12.02
N LEU A 256 -15.59 18.65 12.74
CA LEU A 256 -14.96 17.40 12.30
C LEU A 256 -15.60 16.92 10.98
N GLN A 257 -14.79 16.73 9.95
CA GLN A 257 -15.22 16.20 8.66
C GLN A 257 -15.00 14.69 8.57
N PHE A 258 -13.79 14.23 8.90
CA PHE A 258 -13.46 12.80 8.93
C PHE A 258 -12.20 12.52 9.73
N PHE A 259 -11.93 11.24 9.95
CA PHE A 259 -10.64 10.74 10.40
C PHE A 259 -10.30 9.40 9.74
N MET A 260 -9.01 9.09 9.60
CA MET A 260 -8.55 7.90 8.86
C MET A 260 -8.62 6.60 9.68
N HIS A 261 -8.69 5.47 8.99
CA HIS A 261 -8.42 4.12 9.51
C HIS A 261 -7.63 3.32 8.45
N ASP A 262 -7.14 2.12 8.81
CA ASP A 262 -6.18 1.36 7.98
C ASP A 262 -6.69 1.00 6.57
N GLU A 263 -8.01 0.92 6.39
CA GLU A 263 -8.65 0.53 5.13
C GLU A 263 -9.40 1.71 4.48
N GLY A 264 -9.28 2.94 5.00
CA GLY A 264 -10.02 4.10 4.49
C GLY A 264 -10.21 5.22 5.51
N TYR A 265 -11.44 5.68 5.69
CA TYR A 265 -11.76 6.76 6.63
C TYR A 265 -13.18 6.65 7.20
N VAL A 266 -13.41 7.36 8.30
CA VAL A 266 -14.72 7.54 8.91
C VAL A 266 -15.22 8.93 8.60
N ASN A 267 -16.25 9.02 7.76
CA ASN A 267 -16.92 10.28 7.46
C ASN A 267 -17.83 10.69 8.62
N ASN A 268 -17.76 11.95 9.04
CA ASN A 268 -18.69 12.54 9.99
C ASN A 268 -19.76 13.36 9.27
N THR A 269 -21.02 13.13 9.65
CA THR A 269 -22.16 13.95 9.22
C THR A 269 -22.88 14.46 10.45
N VAL A 270 -23.02 15.78 10.59
CA VAL A 270 -23.71 16.37 11.74
C VAL A 270 -25.22 16.38 11.50
N VAL A 271 -25.96 15.65 12.34
CA VAL A 271 -27.43 15.57 12.30
C VAL A 271 -27.99 16.05 13.63
N ASN A 272 -28.73 17.16 13.59
CA ASN A 272 -29.39 17.76 14.76
C ASN A 272 -28.41 18.00 15.93
N GLY A 273 -27.19 18.49 15.61
CA GLY A 273 -26.13 18.75 16.59
C GLY A 273 -25.33 17.53 17.03
N ASN A 274 -25.66 16.33 16.55
CA ASN A 274 -24.95 15.10 16.88
C ASN A 274 -24.09 14.61 15.72
N ASN A 275 -22.90 14.10 16.02
CA ASN A 275 -22.03 13.45 15.05
C ASN A 275 -22.56 12.06 14.68
N VAL A 276 -22.69 11.80 13.38
CA VAL A 276 -23.02 10.48 12.84
C VAL A 276 -21.84 10.01 12.00
N TYR A 277 -21.26 8.89 12.43
CA TYR A 277 -20.05 8.34 11.83
C TYR A 277 -20.37 7.24 10.82
N ASN A 278 -19.83 7.37 9.62
CA ASN A 278 -20.03 6.43 8.52
C ASN A 278 -18.67 5.94 8.00
N TYR A 279 -18.49 4.62 7.97
CA TYR A 279 -17.23 4.01 7.55
C TYR A 279 -17.15 3.93 6.03
N VAL A 280 -16.06 4.43 5.47
CA VAL A 280 -15.70 4.35 4.06
C VAL A 280 -14.41 3.55 3.93
N PHE A 281 -14.39 2.67 2.94
CA PHE A 281 -13.27 1.79 2.61
C PHE A 281 -12.71 2.14 1.24
N ASN A 282 -11.41 2.00 1.08
CA ASN A 282 -10.68 2.33 -0.13
C ASN A 282 -10.02 1.06 -0.70
N TYR A 283 -10.26 0.81 -1.99
CA TYR A 283 -9.36 -0.02 -2.78
C TYR A 283 -8.19 0.83 -3.27
N THR A 284 -6.97 0.38 -2.96
CA THR A 284 -5.74 1.00 -3.45
C THR A 284 -5.03 0.10 -4.46
N ASP A 285 -4.34 0.70 -5.43
CA ASP A 285 -3.44 -0.06 -6.32
C ASP A 285 -2.10 -0.37 -5.64
N HIS A 286 -1.13 -0.90 -6.42
CA HIS A 286 0.19 -1.31 -5.93
C HIS A 286 1.06 -0.16 -5.40
N LEU A 287 0.72 1.10 -5.73
CA LEU A 287 1.39 2.31 -5.26
C LEU A 287 0.63 2.98 -4.11
N GLY A 288 -0.50 2.42 -3.68
CA GLY A 288 -1.35 3.04 -2.67
C GLY A 288 -2.27 4.14 -3.23
N ASN A 289 -2.43 4.25 -4.56
CA ASN A 289 -3.39 5.21 -5.12
C ASN A 289 -4.82 4.74 -4.82
N VAL A 290 -5.67 5.63 -4.30
CA VAL A 290 -7.08 5.30 -4.04
C VAL A 290 -7.82 5.15 -5.37
N ARG A 291 -8.13 3.93 -5.80
CA ARG A 291 -8.80 3.63 -7.07
C ARG A 291 -10.32 3.63 -6.97
N LEU A 292 -10.87 3.18 -5.85
CA LEU A 292 -12.30 3.12 -5.59
C LEU A 292 -12.59 3.26 -4.10
N SER A 293 -13.52 4.13 -3.73
CA SER A 293 -14.03 4.28 -2.37
C SER A 293 -15.46 3.78 -2.29
N TYR A 294 -15.82 3.06 -1.22
CA TYR A 294 -17.16 2.50 -1.04
C TYR A 294 -17.60 2.50 0.42
N GLY A 295 -18.91 2.44 0.64
CA GLY A 295 -19.52 2.50 1.96
C GLY A 295 -20.97 2.04 1.93
N VAL A 296 -21.53 1.80 3.11
CA VAL A 296 -22.94 1.41 3.25
C VAL A 296 -23.80 2.65 3.38
N ASP A 297 -24.90 2.69 2.63
CA ASP A 297 -25.95 3.68 2.81
C ASP A 297 -26.71 3.39 4.11
N PRO A 298 -26.70 4.29 5.12
CA PRO A 298 -27.29 4.02 6.42
C PRO A 298 -28.82 3.91 6.35
N ALA A 299 -29.45 4.51 5.35
CA ALA A 299 -30.90 4.50 5.20
C ALA A 299 -31.41 3.21 4.56
N THR A 300 -30.65 2.60 3.64
CA THR A 300 -31.07 1.42 2.87
C THR A 300 -30.30 0.16 3.25
N SER A 301 -29.20 0.28 4.00
CA SER A 301 -28.25 -0.81 4.30
C SER A 301 -27.62 -1.44 3.05
N VAL A 302 -27.57 -0.71 1.94
CA VAL A 302 -27.00 -1.17 0.66
C VAL A 302 -25.58 -0.63 0.50
N LEU A 303 -24.66 -1.49 0.04
CA LEU A 303 -23.30 -1.11 -0.33
C LEU A 303 -23.32 -0.25 -1.61
N LYS A 304 -22.67 0.92 -1.57
CA LYS A 304 -22.57 1.83 -2.73
C LYS A 304 -21.12 2.25 -2.95
N VAL A 305 -20.73 2.36 -4.21
CA VAL A 305 -19.50 3.06 -4.63
C VAL A 305 -19.70 4.58 -4.43
N LEU A 306 -18.76 5.20 -3.73
CA LEU A 306 -18.71 6.64 -3.48
C LEU A 306 -17.98 7.38 -4.59
N GLU A 307 -16.80 6.90 -4.98
CA GLU A 307 -15.97 7.55 -5.97
C GLU A 307 -15.03 6.52 -6.60
N GLU A 308 -14.74 6.71 -7.89
CA GLU A 308 -13.62 6.07 -8.57
C GLU A 308 -12.58 7.12 -8.98
N ASN A 309 -11.31 6.72 -8.90
CA ASN A 309 -10.21 7.50 -9.42
C ASN A 309 -9.34 6.62 -10.31
N ASN A 310 -9.20 7.06 -11.55
CA ASN A 310 -8.29 6.48 -12.51
C ASN A 310 -7.24 7.53 -12.86
N TYR A 311 -6.00 7.11 -13.06
CA TYR A 311 -4.87 8.02 -13.19
C TYR A 311 -4.02 7.68 -14.41
N TYR A 312 -3.49 8.73 -15.04
CA TYR A 312 -2.29 8.62 -15.86
C TYR A 312 -1.11 8.20 -14.96
N PRO A 313 -0.02 7.66 -15.52
CA PRO A 313 1.16 7.27 -14.76
C PRO A 313 1.71 8.35 -13.81
N PHE A 314 1.77 9.61 -14.25
CA PHE A 314 2.22 10.73 -13.43
C PHE A 314 1.15 11.27 -12.46
N GLY A 315 -0.02 10.63 -12.35
CA GLY A 315 -0.99 10.90 -11.29
C GLY A 315 -2.09 11.91 -11.64
N LEU A 316 -2.10 12.44 -12.87
CA LEU A 316 -3.25 13.23 -13.31
C LEU A 316 -4.48 12.33 -13.41
N LYS A 317 -5.63 12.81 -12.95
CA LYS A 317 -6.86 12.01 -12.93
C LYS A 317 -7.50 11.97 -14.32
N HIS A 318 -7.95 10.80 -14.76
CA HIS A 318 -8.79 10.65 -15.93
C HIS A 318 -10.14 11.36 -15.73
N LYS A 319 -10.80 11.72 -16.83
CA LYS A 319 -12.10 12.39 -16.83
C LYS A 319 -13.13 11.57 -17.60
N ASN A 320 -14.40 11.99 -17.59
CA ASN A 320 -15.48 11.51 -18.48
C ASN A 320 -15.83 10.00 -18.49
N TYR A 321 -15.30 9.20 -17.56
CA TYR A 321 -15.84 7.88 -17.26
C TYR A 321 -15.69 7.57 -15.77
N ASN A 322 -16.64 6.80 -15.21
CA ASN A 322 -16.72 6.48 -13.77
C ASN A 322 -16.55 7.71 -12.86
N MET A 323 -17.08 8.86 -13.30
CA MET A 323 -16.98 10.15 -12.59
C MET A 323 -18.06 10.33 -11.52
N SER A 324 -18.95 9.35 -11.35
CA SER A 324 -20.02 9.39 -10.36
C SER A 324 -19.44 9.53 -8.96
N GLN A 325 -19.96 10.52 -8.22
CA GLN A 325 -19.49 10.85 -6.88
C GLN A 325 -20.68 10.91 -5.92
N LYS A 326 -20.55 10.26 -4.76
CA LYS A 326 -21.51 10.28 -3.66
C LYS A 326 -20.85 10.70 -2.37
N THR A 327 -21.63 11.29 -1.47
CA THR A 327 -21.19 11.61 -0.11
C THR A 327 -22.33 11.41 0.89
N TYR A 328 -21.97 11.29 2.17
CA TYR A 328 -22.93 11.18 3.25
C TYR A 328 -23.50 12.57 3.57
N ILE A 329 -24.80 12.75 3.28
CA ILE A 329 -25.52 14.00 3.53
C ILE A 329 -26.67 13.78 4.51
N LYS A 330 -27.07 14.87 5.17
CA LYS A 330 -28.28 14.90 6.00
C LYS A 330 -29.49 15.07 5.09
N ASP A 331 -30.41 14.12 5.13
CA ASP A 331 -31.73 14.22 4.49
C ASP A 331 -32.83 13.83 5.48
N GLY A 332 -33.84 14.70 5.65
CA GLY A 332 -34.97 14.44 6.55
C GLY A 332 -34.61 14.07 8.00
N GLY A 333 -33.44 14.51 8.50
CA GLY A 333 -32.96 14.14 9.84
C GLY A 333 -32.31 12.76 9.95
N LYS A 334 -32.05 12.10 8.81
CA LYS A 334 -31.25 10.88 8.68
C LYS A 334 -30.01 11.17 7.86
N VAL A 335 -29.06 10.23 7.86
CA VAL A 335 -27.92 10.25 6.93
C VAL A 335 -28.22 9.32 5.76
N VAL A 336 -28.04 9.83 4.55
CA VAL A 336 -28.18 9.09 3.30
C VAL A 336 -26.89 9.20 2.49
N LEU A 337 -26.62 8.22 1.64
CA LEU A 337 -25.48 8.22 0.73
C LEU A 337 -25.96 8.49 -0.70
N GLU A 338 -25.85 9.74 -1.13
CA GLU A 338 -26.45 10.25 -2.37
C GLU A 338 -25.44 11.00 -3.24
N PRO A 339 -25.70 11.12 -4.55
CA PRO A 339 -24.89 11.94 -5.44
C PRO A 339 -24.83 13.37 -4.92
N CYS A 340 -23.65 13.98 -4.98
CA CYS A 340 -23.49 15.35 -4.59
C CYS A 340 -22.91 16.19 -5.72
N SER A 341 -23.77 16.98 -6.36
CA SER A 341 -23.37 17.99 -7.33
C SER A 341 -23.08 19.30 -6.59
N GLY A 342 -21.80 19.66 -6.46
CA GLY A 342 -21.37 20.96 -5.96
C GLY A 342 -21.13 21.09 -4.45
N CYS A 343 -21.21 20.03 -3.64
CA CYS A 343 -20.67 20.09 -2.28
C CYS A 343 -19.15 19.91 -2.28
N ALA A 344 -18.48 20.61 -1.36
CA ALA A 344 -17.08 20.37 -1.05
C ALA A 344 -16.93 18.93 -0.55
N LYS A 345 -16.07 18.15 -1.22
CA LYS A 345 -15.75 16.81 -0.75
C LYS A 345 -15.02 16.91 0.57
N THR A 346 -15.42 16.05 1.51
CA THR A 346 -14.74 15.95 2.79
C THR A 346 -13.38 15.27 2.62
N TYR A 347 -13.29 14.16 1.87
CA TYR A 347 -12.07 13.37 1.73
C TYR A 347 -11.31 13.61 0.41
N GLN A 348 -10.18 14.32 0.49
CA GLN A 348 -9.35 14.72 -0.66
C GLN A 348 -8.04 13.92 -0.82
N TYR A 349 -7.85 12.80 -0.12
CA TYR A 349 -6.65 11.97 -0.31
C TYR A 349 -6.84 11.00 -1.49
N LYS A 350 -5.95 11.06 -2.50
CA LYS A 350 -6.14 10.41 -3.80
C LYS A 350 -4.88 9.65 -4.27
N PHE A 351 -4.07 10.26 -5.14
CA PHE A 351 -2.84 9.67 -5.67
C PHE A 351 -1.77 9.57 -4.57
N ASN A 352 -1.11 8.43 -4.48
CA ASN A 352 -0.17 8.03 -3.43
C ASN A 352 -0.68 8.20 -1.99
N GLY A 353 -2.00 8.31 -1.80
CA GLY A 353 -2.59 8.67 -0.51
C GLY A 353 -2.31 10.11 -0.06
N GLN A 354 -1.90 10.99 -0.97
CA GLN A 354 -1.62 12.42 -0.68
C GLN A 354 -2.87 13.28 -0.87
N GLU A 355 -2.92 14.40 -0.14
CA GLU A 355 -4.04 15.35 -0.22
C GLU A 355 -4.00 16.10 -1.56
N TRP A 356 -5.10 15.99 -2.30
CA TRP A 356 -5.37 16.81 -3.48
C TRP A 356 -5.91 18.18 -3.04
N GLN A 357 -5.20 19.25 -3.40
CA GLN A 357 -5.63 20.62 -3.15
C GLN A 357 -6.07 21.26 -4.46
N ASP A 358 -7.38 21.31 -4.70
CA ASP A 358 -8.02 21.95 -5.87
C ASP A 358 -8.48 23.39 -5.59
N GLU A 359 -8.32 23.87 -4.36
CA GLU A 359 -8.83 25.19 -3.98
C GLU A 359 -8.22 26.31 -4.82
N LEU A 360 -9.06 27.24 -5.27
CA LEU A 360 -8.68 28.37 -6.13
C LEU A 360 -7.98 27.96 -7.45
N GLY A 361 -8.11 26.69 -7.87
CA GLY A 361 -7.46 26.16 -9.07
C GLY A 361 -6.01 25.72 -8.87
N LEU A 362 -5.57 25.54 -7.62
CA LEU A 362 -4.21 25.11 -7.28
C LEU A 362 -3.86 23.76 -7.95
N ASN A 363 -4.74 22.76 -7.82
CA ASN A 363 -4.62 21.46 -8.48
C ASN A 363 -3.23 20.80 -8.26
N LEU A 364 -2.80 20.73 -7.00
CA LEU A 364 -1.53 20.11 -6.60
C LEU A 364 -1.77 19.00 -5.57
N TYR A 365 -0.89 18.00 -5.58
CA TYR A 365 -0.76 17.07 -4.47
C TYR A 365 0.20 17.61 -3.43
N ASP A 366 -0.24 17.66 -2.18
CA ASP A 366 0.58 18.09 -1.05
C ASP A 366 1.31 16.90 -0.45
N TYR A 367 2.58 16.74 -0.83
CA TYR A 367 3.50 15.82 -0.15
C TYR A 367 4.12 16.58 1.01
N ASP A 368 4.32 15.89 2.15
CA ASP A 368 4.79 16.46 3.42
C ASP A 368 5.87 17.56 3.28
N ASN A 369 6.83 17.38 2.36
CA ASN A 369 7.93 18.32 2.12
C ASN A 369 7.87 19.09 0.80
N ARG A 370 7.01 18.71 -0.14
CA ARG A 370 6.96 19.29 -1.49
C ARG A 370 5.54 19.31 -2.05
N ALA A 371 5.21 20.32 -2.84
CA ALA A 371 4.00 20.32 -3.64
C ALA A 371 4.30 19.71 -5.01
N TYR A 372 3.46 18.79 -5.46
CA TYR A 372 3.59 18.07 -6.72
C TYR A 372 2.48 18.44 -7.70
N ASP A 373 2.86 18.82 -8.92
CA ASP A 373 1.91 19.08 -10.00
C ASP A 373 1.83 17.86 -10.94
N PRO A 374 0.72 17.11 -10.92
CA PRO A 374 0.55 15.96 -11.81
C PRO A 374 0.33 16.36 -13.28
N ALA A 375 -0.05 17.60 -13.59
CA ALA A 375 -0.29 18.04 -14.96
C ALA A 375 1.02 18.26 -15.73
N ASN A 376 2.09 18.71 -15.06
CA ASN A 376 3.41 18.83 -15.67
C ASN A 376 4.42 17.78 -15.17
N GLY A 377 4.03 16.93 -14.21
CA GLY A 377 4.78 15.78 -13.74
C GLY A 377 5.96 16.13 -12.82
N ARG A 378 5.94 17.27 -12.11
CA ARG A 378 7.09 17.78 -11.37
C ARG A 378 6.76 18.38 -10.00
N PHE A 379 7.76 18.42 -9.13
CA PHE A 379 7.68 19.14 -7.85
C PHE A 379 7.96 20.63 -8.03
N LEU A 380 7.36 21.47 -7.18
CA LEU A 380 7.56 22.92 -7.15
C LEU A 380 8.84 23.33 -6.42
N GLN A 381 9.33 22.49 -5.51
CA GLN A 381 10.53 22.73 -4.70
C GLN A 381 11.63 21.74 -5.04
N MET A 382 12.88 22.15 -4.80
CA MET A 382 14.01 21.22 -4.83
C MET A 382 13.85 20.14 -3.77
N ASP A 383 14.26 18.92 -4.13
CA ASP A 383 14.34 17.80 -3.21
C ASP A 383 15.26 18.12 -2.01
N PRO A 384 14.77 18.05 -0.77
CA PRO A 384 15.60 18.21 0.42
C PRO A 384 16.77 17.21 0.54
N LYS A 385 16.72 16.09 -0.20
CA LYS A 385 17.77 15.07 -0.29
C LYS A 385 18.37 14.96 -1.70
N GLY A 386 18.27 16.03 -2.50
CA GLY A 386 18.77 16.05 -3.89
C GLY A 386 20.24 15.64 -4.03
N GLU A 387 21.07 15.82 -2.98
CA GLU A 387 22.48 15.41 -2.95
C GLU A 387 22.70 13.89 -3.00
N LEU A 388 21.69 13.10 -2.59
CA LEU A 388 21.69 11.64 -2.73
C LEU A 388 21.43 11.22 -4.18
N GLY A 389 20.68 12.04 -4.92
CA GLY A 389 20.17 11.79 -6.27
C GLY A 389 20.97 12.50 -7.37
N ARG A 390 22.30 12.50 -7.30
CA ARG A 390 23.18 13.29 -8.21
C ARG A 390 22.96 13.06 -9.72
N ARG A 391 22.25 12.00 -10.10
CA ARG A 391 21.96 11.61 -11.50
C ARG A 391 20.62 12.13 -12.01
N TRP A 392 19.81 12.73 -11.15
CA TRP A 392 18.46 13.17 -11.46
C TRP A 392 18.29 14.66 -11.15
N SER A 393 17.35 15.29 -11.83
CA SER A 393 16.88 16.63 -11.50
C SER A 393 16.26 16.63 -10.10
N PRO A 394 16.56 17.63 -9.23
CA PRO A 394 16.00 17.71 -7.88
C PRO A 394 14.49 18.01 -7.87
N TYR A 395 13.87 18.21 -9.03
CA TYR A 395 12.43 18.46 -9.19
C TYR A 395 11.70 17.28 -9.83
N ASN A 396 12.40 16.21 -10.19
CA ASN A 396 11.76 15.10 -10.87
C ASN A 396 10.88 14.30 -9.90
N TYR A 397 9.86 13.66 -10.46
CA TYR A 397 8.95 12.82 -9.71
C TYR A 397 9.31 11.35 -9.91
N CYS A 398 9.54 10.63 -8.82
CA CYS A 398 9.74 9.19 -8.81
C CYS A 398 10.80 8.65 -9.79
N PHE A 399 11.93 9.35 -9.95
CA PHE A 399 12.99 9.02 -10.92
C PHE A 399 12.49 8.86 -12.36
N ASP A 400 11.43 9.59 -12.73
CA ASP A 400 10.72 9.51 -14.01
C ASP A 400 10.11 8.13 -14.28
N ASN A 401 9.89 7.32 -13.23
CA ASN A 401 9.23 6.02 -13.31
C ASN A 401 8.18 5.89 -12.18
N PRO A 402 7.09 6.66 -12.27
CA PRO A 402 6.04 6.72 -11.24
C PRO A 402 5.16 5.47 -11.18
N VAL A 403 5.34 4.53 -12.11
CA VAL A 403 4.66 3.23 -12.09
C VAL A 403 5.33 2.27 -11.11
N TYR A 404 6.64 2.41 -10.89
CA TYR A 404 7.43 1.53 -10.02
C TYR A 404 7.85 2.18 -8.70
N PHE A 405 8.17 3.48 -8.72
CA PHE A 405 8.59 4.21 -7.53
C PHE A 405 7.45 5.05 -6.96
N GLN A 406 7.46 5.18 -5.64
CA GLN A 406 6.61 6.08 -4.87
C GLN A 406 7.53 7.01 -4.07
N ASP A 407 7.19 8.28 -3.94
CA ASP A 407 7.84 9.22 -3.02
C ASP A 407 6.91 9.51 -1.83
N PRO A 408 7.01 8.80 -0.69
CA PRO A 408 5.99 8.89 0.36
C PRO A 408 5.94 10.23 1.10
N ASP A 409 7.06 10.94 1.24
CA ASP A 409 7.20 12.23 1.94
C ASP A 409 7.57 13.40 1.02
N GLY A 410 7.80 13.16 -0.27
CA GLY A 410 8.35 14.18 -1.15
C GLY A 410 9.83 14.44 -0.85
N MET A 411 10.61 13.47 -0.38
CA MET A 411 12.07 13.64 -0.17
C MET A 411 12.90 12.55 -0.84
N TRP A 412 12.34 11.39 -1.14
CA TRP A 412 13.09 10.35 -1.84
C TRP A 412 12.17 9.27 -2.41
N PRO A 413 12.28 8.95 -3.70
CA PRO A 413 11.55 7.84 -4.27
C PRO A 413 12.06 6.48 -3.78
N TRP A 414 11.14 5.62 -3.37
CA TRP A 414 11.38 4.24 -2.98
C TRP A 414 10.64 3.27 -3.89
N PRO A 415 11.18 2.05 -4.11
CA PRO A 415 10.40 0.99 -4.74
C PRO A 415 9.10 0.75 -3.96
N THR A 416 8.00 0.45 -4.66
CA THR A 416 6.66 0.24 -4.08
C THR A 416 6.62 -0.59 -2.79
N TRP A 417 7.32 -1.73 -2.75
CA TRP A 417 7.36 -2.61 -1.58
C TRP A 417 8.02 -1.98 -0.34
N MET A 418 8.91 -1.02 -0.53
CA MET A 418 9.59 -0.30 0.55
C MET A 418 8.85 1.01 0.91
N GLY A 419 8.20 1.66 -0.07
CA GLY A 419 7.30 2.80 0.15
C GLY A 419 6.10 2.44 1.03
N ASN A 420 5.46 1.28 0.79
CA ASN A 420 4.36 0.78 1.61
C ASN A 420 4.78 0.52 3.08
N VAL A 421 6.00 0.03 3.30
CA VAL A 421 6.57 -0.16 4.65
C VAL A 421 6.81 1.18 5.34
N GLN A 422 7.27 2.20 4.59
CA GLN A 422 7.48 3.54 5.14
C GLN A 422 6.13 4.21 5.48
N GLN A 423 5.11 4.08 4.63
CA GLN A 423 3.76 4.61 4.91
C GLN A 423 3.16 3.96 6.16
N PHE A 424 3.29 2.63 6.30
CA PHE A 424 2.92 1.93 7.54
C PHE A 424 3.71 2.46 8.74
N ALA A 425 5.04 2.60 8.60
CA ALA A 425 5.89 3.12 9.67
C ALA A 425 5.51 4.55 10.05
N LYS A 426 5.18 5.43 9.11
CA LYS A 426 4.69 6.79 9.36
C LYS A 426 3.36 6.78 10.12
N GLY A 427 2.40 5.95 9.70
CA GLY A 427 1.11 5.78 10.38
C GLY A 427 1.29 5.26 11.82
N PHE A 428 2.23 4.33 12.00
CA PHE A 428 2.63 3.82 13.31
C PHE A 428 3.29 4.89 14.18
N VAL A 429 4.29 5.61 13.66
CA VAL A 429 4.99 6.71 14.36
C VAL A 429 4.01 7.77 14.82
N SER A 430 3.09 8.15 13.95
CA SER A 430 2.05 9.14 14.26
C SER A 430 1.13 8.63 15.38
N SER A 431 0.63 7.40 15.28
CA SER A 431 -0.20 6.76 16.30
C SER A 431 0.50 6.65 17.67
N VAL A 432 1.77 6.23 17.69
CA VAL A 432 2.58 6.08 18.90
C VAL A 432 2.95 7.42 19.53
N LYS A 433 3.26 8.43 18.70
CA LYS A 433 3.47 9.81 19.17
C LYS A 433 2.23 10.34 19.88
N ASN A 434 1.05 10.06 19.34
CA ASN A 434 -0.22 10.49 19.94
C ASN A 434 -0.49 9.79 21.29
N ILE A 435 -0.11 8.52 21.43
CA ILE A 435 -0.17 7.80 22.71
C ILE A 435 0.84 8.38 23.70
N ALA A 436 2.06 8.70 23.25
CA ALA A 436 3.11 9.27 24.10
C ALA A 436 2.80 10.69 24.58
N GLU A 437 2.14 11.50 23.75
CA GLU A 437 1.70 12.86 24.08
C GLU A 437 0.42 12.86 24.94
N GLY A 438 -0.45 11.86 24.80
CA GLY A 438 -1.68 11.70 25.60
C GLY A 438 -1.52 10.95 26.93
N ALA A 439 -0.49 10.11 27.10
CA ALA A 439 -0.31 9.29 28.29
C ALA A 439 0.63 9.95 29.32
N GLN A 440 0.08 10.73 30.25
CA GLN A 440 0.77 11.11 31.50
C GLN A 440 0.81 10.00 32.56
N LEU A 441 0.39 8.77 32.24
CA LEU A 441 0.29 7.68 33.21
C LEU A 441 1.12 6.48 32.76
N HIS A 442 2.12 6.16 33.60
CA HIS A 442 2.91 4.93 33.67
C HIS A 442 4.29 4.90 32.95
N ASN A 443 5.36 5.07 33.73
CA ASN A 443 6.76 5.15 33.29
C ASN A 443 7.30 3.88 32.57
N GLN A 444 6.72 2.70 32.77
CA GLN A 444 7.17 1.47 32.09
C GLN A 444 6.64 1.34 30.65
N VAL A 445 5.44 1.84 30.36
CA VAL A 445 4.86 1.86 29.00
C VAL A 445 5.59 2.87 28.12
N ILE A 446 6.02 4.00 28.71
CA ILE A 446 6.76 5.06 28.02
C ILE A 446 8.08 4.56 27.40
N GLY A 447 8.77 3.58 28.02
CA GLY A 447 10.03 3.05 27.50
C GLY A 447 9.88 2.28 26.20
N GLN A 448 8.92 1.35 26.13
CA GLN A 448 8.62 0.54 24.95
C GLN A 448 8.01 1.40 23.83
N VAL A 449 7.12 2.33 24.19
CA VAL A 449 6.53 3.31 23.26
C VAL A 449 7.62 4.22 22.67
N LYS A 450 8.59 4.68 23.46
CA LYS A 450 9.73 5.49 22.95
C LYS A 450 10.65 4.69 22.04
N LEU A 451 10.91 3.42 22.35
CA LEU A 451 11.71 2.53 21.51
C LEU A 451 11.01 2.27 20.17
N ALA A 452 9.72 1.95 20.20
CA ALA A 452 8.95 1.73 18.98
C ALA A 452 8.83 3.02 18.14
N TYR A 453 8.65 4.17 18.77
CA TYR A 453 8.69 5.48 18.12
C TYR A 453 10.05 5.78 17.48
N SER A 454 11.16 5.53 18.19
CA SER A 454 12.50 5.79 17.66
C SER A 454 12.84 4.88 16.48
N MET A 455 12.43 3.61 16.54
CA MET A 455 12.57 2.66 15.44
C MET A 455 11.77 3.11 14.21
N GLY A 456 10.50 3.48 14.38
CA GLY A 456 9.68 3.99 13.29
C GLY A 456 10.28 5.26 12.67
N LYS A 457 10.81 6.18 13.49
CA LYS A 457 11.52 7.38 13.03
C LYS A 457 12.77 7.05 12.21
N SER A 458 13.57 6.07 12.64
CA SER A 458 14.74 5.62 11.89
C SER A 458 14.36 5.01 10.54
N VAL A 459 13.27 4.25 10.46
CA VAL A 459 12.74 3.71 9.19
C VAL A 459 12.27 4.84 8.27
N VAL A 460 11.50 5.81 8.78
CA VAL A 460 11.04 6.98 8.02
C VAL A 460 12.22 7.78 7.46
N ASN A 461 13.33 7.88 8.20
CA ASN A 461 14.53 8.58 7.75
C ASN A 461 15.42 7.77 6.80
N GLY A 462 15.04 6.54 6.43
CA GLY A 462 15.85 5.65 5.59
C GLY A 462 17.03 5.00 6.32
N ASP A 463 17.16 5.17 7.64
CA ASP A 463 18.22 4.60 8.47
C ASP A 463 17.82 3.22 9.02
N LEU A 464 17.73 2.24 8.12
CA LEU A 464 17.44 0.84 8.47
C LEU A 464 18.52 0.23 9.40
N LYS A 465 19.76 0.73 9.29
CA LYS A 465 20.89 0.35 10.17
C LYS A 465 20.63 0.80 11.60
N GLY A 466 20.22 2.06 11.78
CA GLY A 466 19.86 2.62 13.08
C GLY A 466 18.62 1.98 13.68
N ALA A 467 17.59 1.70 12.87
CA ALA A 467 16.38 1.00 13.33
C ALA A 467 16.72 -0.41 13.85
N GLY A 468 17.52 -1.18 13.09
CA GLY A 468 17.98 -2.51 13.51
C GLY A 468 18.88 -2.45 14.75
N LYS A 469 19.78 -1.47 14.84
CA LYS A 469 20.64 -1.26 16.03
C LYS A 469 19.81 -0.93 17.26
N GLN A 470 18.80 -0.06 17.16
CA GLN A 470 17.93 0.30 18.29
C GLN A 470 17.09 -0.89 18.76
N PHE A 471 16.60 -1.72 17.84
CA PHE A 471 15.92 -2.97 18.20
C PHE A 471 16.86 -3.91 18.96
N VAL A 472 18.10 -4.09 18.49
CA VAL A 472 19.12 -4.93 19.15
C VAL A 472 19.46 -4.39 20.54
N ASP A 473 19.70 -3.09 20.66
CA ASP A 473 20.07 -2.44 21.92
C ASP A 473 18.90 -2.43 22.93
N GLY A 474 17.65 -2.40 22.43
CA GLY A 474 16.43 -2.39 23.26
C GLY A 474 15.90 -3.77 23.67
N THR A 475 16.29 -4.84 22.97
CA THR A 475 15.80 -6.21 23.21
C THR A 475 16.87 -7.20 23.67
N GLY A 476 18.15 -6.90 23.47
CA GLY A 476 19.28 -7.66 24.03
C GLY A 476 19.53 -9.04 23.39
N ILE A 477 19.04 -9.32 22.18
CA ILE A 477 19.13 -10.67 21.56
C ILE A 477 20.31 -10.77 20.55
N PRO A 478 21.33 -11.63 20.81
CA PRO A 478 22.51 -11.75 19.93
C PRO A 478 22.30 -12.45 18.58
N ALA A 479 21.27 -13.30 18.43
CA ALA A 479 21.02 -14.03 17.19
C ALA A 479 20.61 -13.11 16.03
N VAL A 480 19.95 -11.98 16.34
CA VAL A 480 19.55 -10.93 15.39
C VAL A 480 20.75 -10.15 14.86
N ILE A 481 21.87 -10.12 15.59
CA ILE A 481 23.10 -9.39 15.22
C ILE A 481 23.75 -9.96 13.95
N ASN A 482 23.68 -11.29 13.77
CA ASN A 482 24.25 -11.96 12.59
C ASN A 482 23.36 -11.83 11.35
N THR A 483 22.05 -11.86 11.51
CA THR A 483 21.08 -11.71 10.39
C THR A 483 20.96 -10.24 9.97
N GLY A 484 20.92 -9.31 10.92
CA GLY A 484 21.01 -7.87 10.66
C GLY A 484 22.32 -7.49 9.98
N GLY A 485 23.46 -8.03 10.44
CA GLY A 485 24.77 -7.78 9.81
C GLY A 485 24.89 -8.25 8.34
N LYS A 486 24.11 -9.26 7.93
CA LYS A 486 24.06 -9.77 6.55
C LYS A 486 23.09 -8.96 5.67
N ALA A 487 21.94 -8.57 6.19
CA ALA A 487 21.01 -7.67 5.50
C ALA A 487 21.66 -6.32 5.18
N LEU A 488 22.50 -5.80 6.09
CA LEU A 488 23.26 -4.56 5.89
C LEU A 488 24.37 -4.62 4.84
N LYS A 489 24.67 -5.82 4.33
CA LYS A 489 25.63 -6.09 3.25
C LYS A 489 24.94 -6.50 1.94
N GLY A 490 23.62 -6.35 1.84
CA GLY A 490 22.86 -6.61 0.61
C GLY A 490 22.45 -8.06 0.37
N ASP A 491 22.36 -8.88 1.43
CA ASP A 491 21.84 -10.24 1.33
C ASP A 491 20.30 -10.24 1.27
N PHE A 492 19.77 -10.49 0.08
CA PHE A 492 18.33 -10.49 -0.23
C PHE A 492 17.53 -11.53 0.58
N LYS A 493 18.16 -12.62 1.04
CA LYS A 493 17.48 -13.64 1.85
C LYS A 493 17.22 -13.15 3.28
N ALA A 494 18.17 -12.40 3.85
CA ALA A 494 18.03 -11.80 5.18
C ALA A 494 17.05 -10.62 5.21
N MET A 495 16.88 -9.90 4.09
CA MET A 495 15.89 -8.83 3.98
C MET A 495 14.44 -9.36 3.94
N GLY A 496 14.22 -10.54 3.33
CA GLY A 496 12.92 -11.21 3.34
C GLY A 496 12.48 -11.67 4.72
N GLU A 497 13.42 -12.04 5.60
CA GLU A 497 13.12 -12.46 6.98
C GLU A 497 12.81 -11.25 7.90
N ILE A 498 13.34 -10.06 7.61
CA ILE A 498 13.08 -8.83 8.38
C ILE A 498 11.67 -8.25 8.10
N ALA A 499 11.12 -8.47 6.90
CA ALA A 499 9.75 -8.08 6.58
C ALA A 499 8.71 -8.79 7.48
N GLY A 500 9.02 -9.98 8.00
CA GLY A 500 8.18 -10.69 8.97
C GLY A 500 8.18 -10.10 10.39
N VAL A 501 9.05 -9.14 10.69
CA VAL A 501 9.17 -8.55 12.04
C VAL A 501 8.27 -7.32 12.22
N ALA A 502 7.79 -6.71 11.14
CA ALA A 502 6.73 -5.69 11.21
C ALA A 502 5.43 -6.25 11.84
N THR A 503 5.23 -7.56 11.78
CA THR A 503 4.08 -8.25 12.39
C THR A 503 4.13 -8.25 13.93
N VAL A 504 5.32 -8.13 14.56
CA VAL A 504 5.43 -8.11 16.03
C VAL A 504 4.94 -6.78 16.61
N VAL A 505 5.09 -5.69 15.87
CA VAL A 505 4.59 -4.37 16.30
C VAL A 505 3.05 -4.32 16.27
N ALA A 506 2.41 -5.04 15.35
CA ALA A 506 0.96 -5.20 15.30
C ALA A 506 0.39 -6.00 16.50
N ILE A 507 1.18 -6.89 17.11
CA ILE A 507 0.78 -7.65 18.32
C ILE A 507 0.59 -6.69 19.51
N THR A 508 1.43 -5.65 19.62
CA THR A 508 1.30 -4.63 20.68
C THR A 508 0.04 -3.78 20.56
N HIS A 509 -0.49 -3.54 19.36
CA HIS A 509 -1.71 -2.75 19.17
C HIS A 509 -2.99 -3.54 19.52
N LYS A 510 -2.98 -4.87 19.31
CA LYS A 510 -4.08 -5.76 19.71
C LYS A 510 -4.10 -6.01 21.23
N ALA A 511 -2.93 -6.09 21.87
CA ALA A 511 -2.83 -6.26 23.32
C ALA A 511 -3.26 -5.02 24.12
N ALA A 512 -3.15 -3.81 23.55
CA ALA A 512 -3.51 -2.56 24.24
C ALA A 512 -5.02 -2.26 24.25
N LYS A 513 -5.84 -2.94 23.43
CA LYS A 513 -7.30 -2.68 23.32
C LYS A 513 -8.21 -3.77 23.91
N SER A 514 -7.69 -4.92 24.33
CA SER A 514 -8.53 -6.00 24.87
C SER A 514 -8.07 -6.44 26.27
N SER A 515 -8.84 -6.05 27.28
CA SER A 515 -8.86 -6.73 28.58
C SER A 515 -9.63 -8.06 28.49
N THR A 516 -9.32 -8.91 27.51
CA THR A 516 -9.86 -10.26 27.37
C THR A 516 -9.04 -11.06 26.35
N SER A 517 -8.41 -12.13 26.82
CA SER A 517 -7.58 -13.05 26.04
C SER A 517 -8.41 -13.82 25.01
N ALA A 518 -8.04 -13.74 23.73
CA ALA A 518 -8.51 -14.65 22.69
C ALA A 518 -7.35 -15.05 21.76
N VAL A 519 -7.13 -16.37 21.65
CA VAL A 519 -6.13 -17.03 20.82
C VAL A 519 -6.59 -16.97 19.35
N VAL A 520 -5.69 -16.59 18.43
CA VAL A 520 -5.95 -16.65 16.98
C VAL A 520 -4.91 -17.57 16.34
N THR A 521 -5.41 -18.65 15.74
CA THR A 521 -4.69 -19.61 14.89
C THR A 521 -4.45 -19.01 13.50
N ALA A 522 -3.22 -19.12 12.99
CA ALA A 522 -2.86 -18.78 11.61
C ALA A 522 -2.91 -20.05 10.75
N GLU A 523 -3.66 -20.01 9.65
CA GLU A 523 -3.80 -21.08 8.67
C GLU A 523 -2.86 -20.75 7.48
N THR A 524 -1.88 -21.62 7.22
CA THR A 524 -0.97 -21.47 6.07
C THR A 524 -1.53 -22.22 4.86
N ALA A 525 -1.71 -21.50 3.75
CA ALA A 525 -2.17 -22.02 2.47
C ALA A 525 -1.13 -22.94 1.79
N GLU A 526 -1.59 -24.13 1.36
CA GLU A 526 -0.84 -25.08 0.53
C GLU A 526 -0.70 -24.61 -0.92
N VAL A 527 0.45 -24.91 -1.53
CA VAL A 527 0.73 -24.75 -2.96
C VAL A 527 0.25 -26.00 -3.70
N ALA A 528 -0.82 -25.87 -4.48
CA ALA A 528 -1.33 -26.98 -5.30
C ALA A 528 -0.59 -27.09 -6.65
N SER A 529 -0.09 -28.29 -6.94
CA SER A 529 0.32 -28.72 -8.28
C SER A 529 -0.87 -29.32 -9.06
N THR A 530 -0.89 -29.06 -10.36
CA THR A 530 -1.88 -29.33 -11.43
C THR A 530 -2.45 -30.77 -11.55
N PRO A 531 -3.55 -30.97 -12.34
CA PRO A 531 -4.59 -31.97 -12.06
C PRO A 531 -4.51 -33.26 -12.87
N LYS A 532 -5.11 -34.33 -12.34
CA LYS A 532 -5.65 -35.46 -13.12
C LYS A 532 -7.03 -35.83 -12.57
N ALA A 533 -8.04 -35.69 -13.43
CA ALA A 533 -9.48 -35.94 -13.19
C ALA A 533 -9.83 -37.45 -13.15
N PRO A 534 -11.12 -37.86 -13.03
CA PRO A 534 -12.18 -37.47 -12.08
C PRO A 534 -12.87 -38.70 -11.44
N VAL A 535 -13.44 -38.63 -10.23
CA VAL A 535 -14.53 -39.53 -9.79
C VAL A 535 -15.50 -38.81 -8.84
N THR A 536 -16.77 -39.10 -9.02
CA THR A 536 -18.03 -38.46 -8.61
C THR A 536 -18.62 -38.96 -7.27
N THR A 537 -19.43 -38.09 -6.62
CA THR A 537 -20.68 -38.34 -5.81
C THR A 537 -20.56 -39.23 -4.53
N GLU A 538 -21.16 -39.00 -3.36
CA GLU A 538 -22.50 -38.53 -2.95
C GLU A 538 -22.53 -38.00 -1.49
N THR A 539 -23.58 -37.24 -1.18
CA THR A 539 -24.11 -36.84 0.15
C THR A 539 -24.31 -37.98 1.15
N THR A 540 -24.03 -37.74 2.45
CA THR A 540 -24.93 -38.07 3.58
C THR A 540 -24.44 -37.44 4.91
N ASN A 541 -25.39 -36.93 5.69
CA ASN A 541 -25.21 -36.47 7.08
C ASN A 541 -24.92 -37.65 8.02
N SER A 542 -23.92 -37.55 8.90
CA SER A 542 -24.08 -37.80 10.34
C SER A 542 -22.81 -37.46 11.13
N SER A 543 -23.02 -36.98 12.35
CA SER A 543 -22.06 -36.66 13.40
C SER A 543 -21.10 -37.80 13.74
N ASN A 544 -19.80 -37.62 13.51
CA ASN A 544 -18.74 -38.16 14.38
C ASN A 544 -17.42 -37.40 14.16
N THR A 545 -16.85 -36.86 15.25
CA THR A 545 -15.61 -36.08 15.26
C THR A 545 -14.38 -36.99 15.03
N ASN A 546 -13.88 -37.07 13.81
CA ASN A 546 -12.49 -37.51 13.57
C ASN A 546 -11.58 -36.29 13.73
N MET A 547 -11.02 -36.11 14.94
CA MET A 547 -9.95 -35.12 15.15
C MET A 547 -8.71 -35.57 14.37
N THR A 548 -8.50 -34.99 13.20
CA THR A 548 -7.21 -35.04 12.50
C THR A 548 -6.17 -34.33 13.37
N SER A 549 -5.02 -34.95 13.61
CA SER A 549 -3.95 -34.29 14.35
C SER A 549 -3.31 -33.18 13.52
N PRO A 550 -2.76 -32.11 14.13
CA PRO A 550 -1.94 -31.14 13.40
C PRO A 550 -0.69 -31.81 12.83
N ASN A 551 -0.13 -31.23 11.77
CA ASN A 551 1.07 -31.75 11.09
C ASN A 551 2.36 -31.61 11.93
N PHE A 552 2.38 -30.70 12.91
CA PHE A 552 3.45 -30.54 13.88
C PHE A 552 2.89 -29.88 15.16
N VAL A 553 3.61 -30.02 16.27
CA VAL A 553 3.34 -29.34 17.54
C VAL A 553 4.49 -28.39 17.83
N VAL A 554 4.17 -27.12 18.12
CA VAL A 554 5.18 -26.12 18.49
C VAL A 554 5.25 -26.04 20.00
N THR A 555 6.46 -26.10 20.53
CA THR A 555 6.74 -25.97 21.96
C THR A 555 6.91 -24.49 22.34
N THR A 556 6.77 -24.15 23.62
CA THR A 556 6.92 -22.76 24.08
C THR A 556 8.30 -22.15 23.79
N GLY A 557 9.35 -22.98 23.66
CA GLY A 557 10.70 -22.55 23.25
C GLY A 557 10.91 -22.47 21.73
N GLY A 558 9.85 -22.68 20.93
CA GLY A 558 9.87 -22.53 19.48
C GLY A 558 10.26 -23.78 18.67
N ASP A 559 10.57 -24.90 19.33
CA ASP A 559 10.86 -26.15 18.61
C ASP A 559 9.58 -26.72 17.99
N ALA A 560 9.63 -27.00 16.69
CA ALA A 560 8.56 -27.65 15.94
C ALA A 560 8.78 -29.17 15.93
N ILE A 561 7.83 -29.91 16.52
CA ILE A 561 7.83 -31.36 16.60
C ILE A 561 6.90 -31.91 15.51
N PRO A 562 7.44 -32.47 14.40
CA PRO A 562 6.59 -33.00 13.35
C PRO A 562 5.79 -34.22 13.84
N ILE A 563 4.52 -34.28 13.45
CA ILE A 563 3.60 -35.39 13.73
C ILE A 563 3.46 -36.22 12.45
N PRO A 564 3.49 -37.57 12.52
CA PRO A 564 3.32 -38.40 11.34
C PRO A 564 2.01 -38.09 10.60
N GLU A 565 2.10 -38.02 9.28
CA GLU A 565 0.98 -37.63 8.43
C GLU A 565 -0.20 -38.60 8.61
N GLY A 566 -1.41 -38.06 8.78
CA GLY A 566 -2.62 -38.84 9.04
C GLY A 566 -2.75 -39.40 10.46
N ALA A 567 -1.88 -39.01 11.40
CA ALA A 567 -2.04 -39.40 12.80
C ALA A 567 -3.32 -38.82 13.43
N THR A 568 -3.72 -39.42 14.54
CA THR A 568 -4.89 -39.05 15.35
C THR A 568 -4.43 -38.76 16.78
N GLY A 569 -5.01 -37.74 17.42
CA GLY A 569 -4.64 -37.27 18.75
C GLY A 569 -4.84 -35.76 18.94
N PRO A 570 -4.43 -35.17 20.07
CA PRO A 570 -3.66 -35.82 21.14
C PRO A 570 -4.52 -36.74 22.01
N THR A 571 -3.97 -37.90 22.36
CA THR A 571 -4.51 -38.79 23.41
C THR A 571 -3.58 -38.81 24.61
N GLN A 572 -4.13 -39.12 25.78
CA GLN A 572 -3.34 -39.27 27.01
C GLN A 572 -2.54 -40.58 26.96
N PRO A 573 -1.23 -40.58 27.28
CA PRO A 573 -0.42 -41.79 27.30
C PRO A 573 -0.90 -42.77 28.39
N MET A 574 -0.83 -44.07 28.12
CA MET A 574 -1.22 -45.11 29.10
C MET A 574 -0.41 -45.08 30.41
N ARG A 575 0.79 -44.49 30.42
CA ARG A 575 1.64 -44.30 31.62
C ARG A 575 2.47 -43.02 31.50
N GLY A 576 2.41 -42.14 32.50
CA GLY A 576 3.15 -40.86 32.56
C GLY A 576 2.33 -39.67 32.07
N THR A 577 2.92 -38.46 32.07
CA THR A 577 2.29 -37.23 31.55
C THR A 577 2.78 -36.91 30.13
N GLY A 578 2.07 -36.01 29.44
CA GLY A 578 2.35 -35.61 28.07
C GLY A 578 1.21 -35.98 27.09
N MET A 579 1.53 -36.04 25.81
CA MET A 579 0.55 -36.29 24.74
C MET A 579 1.06 -37.26 23.68
N VAL A 580 0.16 -38.03 23.10
CA VAL A 580 0.48 -39.04 22.08
C VAL A 580 -0.39 -38.87 20.84
N TYR A 581 0.25 -38.95 19.68
CA TYR A 581 -0.36 -39.02 18.37
C TYR A 581 -0.04 -40.37 17.73
N GLN A 582 -1.05 -41.05 17.18
CA GLN A 582 -0.90 -42.41 16.65
C GLN A 582 -1.70 -42.63 15.36
N GLY A 583 -1.32 -43.67 14.62
CA GLY A 583 -2.05 -44.11 13.42
C GLY A 583 -1.68 -43.36 12.14
N GLY A 584 -0.64 -42.53 12.17
CA GLY A 584 -0.10 -41.87 10.98
C GLY A 584 0.93 -42.72 10.25
N SER A 585 1.58 -42.15 9.24
CA SER A 585 2.63 -42.83 8.46
C SER A 585 3.58 -41.81 7.83
N GLY A 586 4.79 -41.65 8.37
CA GLY A 586 5.84 -40.83 7.79
C GLY A 586 5.45 -39.35 7.63
N GLY A 587 5.87 -38.73 6.52
CA GLY A 587 5.64 -37.30 6.24
C GLY A 587 6.69 -36.39 6.88
N PHE A 588 6.84 -35.16 6.37
CA PHE A 588 7.76 -34.14 6.92
C PHE A 588 9.22 -34.60 7.13
N GLY A 589 9.73 -35.44 6.23
CA GLY A 589 11.09 -36.01 6.31
C GLY A 589 11.22 -37.27 7.17
N MET A 590 10.10 -37.82 7.67
CA MET A 590 10.06 -39.07 8.42
C MET A 590 9.82 -40.29 7.52
N ASP A 591 10.43 -41.42 7.87
CA ASP A 591 10.22 -42.72 7.23
C ASP A 591 8.76 -43.20 7.44
N PRO A 592 8.12 -43.83 6.43
CA PRO A 592 6.74 -44.32 6.53
C PRO A 592 6.46 -45.27 7.70
N ARG A 593 7.49 -45.95 8.24
CA ARG A 593 7.35 -46.81 9.42
C ARG A 593 7.23 -46.01 10.73
N THR A 594 7.43 -44.70 10.70
CA THR A 594 7.18 -43.81 11.82
C THR A 594 5.68 -43.48 11.84
N THR A 595 4.95 -44.15 12.71
CA THR A 595 3.46 -44.14 12.70
C THR A 595 2.84 -43.39 13.87
N GLY A 596 3.66 -42.93 14.82
CA GLY A 596 3.20 -42.15 15.95
C GLY A 596 4.35 -41.39 16.61
N VAL A 597 3.98 -40.46 17.46
CA VAL A 597 4.91 -39.65 18.24
C VAL A 597 4.34 -39.39 19.63
N ARG A 598 5.23 -39.44 20.61
CA ARG A 598 4.93 -39.18 22.01
C ARG A 598 5.78 -38.03 22.50
N ILE A 599 5.10 -36.98 22.96
CA ILE A 599 5.70 -35.82 23.60
C ILE A 599 5.54 -36.02 25.12
N MET A 600 6.67 -36.07 25.83
CA MET A 600 6.72 -36.31 27.27
C MET A 600 7.11 -35.03 27.98
N ASP A 601 6.39 -34.72 29.06
CA ASP A 601 6.75 -33.62 29.94
C ASP A 601 8.03 -33.94 30.73
N ALA A 602 8.67 -32.89 31.25
CA ALA A 602 9.81 -33.02 32.15
C ALA A 602 9.43 -33.78 33.43
N ASN A 603 10.36 -34.60 33.92
CA ASN A 603 10.26 -35.26 35.21
C ASN A 603 11.52 -35.00 36.05
N ALA A 604 11.55 -35.51 37.28
CA ALA A 604 12.63 -35.26 38.24
C ALA A 604 14.05 -35.64 37.74
N ASN A 605 14.16 -36.49 36.71
CA ASN A 605 15.44 -37.01 36.21
C ASN A 605 15.76 -36.60 34.77
N GLN A 606 14.79 -36.12 33.99
CA GLN A 606 14.93 -35.83 32.55
C GLN A 606 14.01 -34.67 32.12
N GLY A 607 14.51 -33.79 31.25
CA GLY A 607 13.72 -32.71 30.65
C GLY A 607 12.60 -33.19 29.72
N SER A 608 11.78 -32.25 29.22
CA SER A 608 10.77 -32.57 28.20
C SER A 608 11.46 -33.13 26.97
N ARG A 609 10.83 -34.13 26.36
CA ARG A 609 11.43 -34.87 25.25
C ARG A 609 10.39 -35.49 24.34
N VAL A 610 10.75 -35.72 23.09
CA VAL A 610 9.93 -36.40 22.10
C VAL A 610 10.52 -37.76 21.75
N ASN A 611 9.64 -38.73 21.52
CA ASN A 611 9.98 -40.04 20.99
C ASN A 611 9.04 -40.44 19.83
N TYR A 612 9.61 -41.00 18.77
CA TYR A 612 8.90 -41.48 17.58
C TYR A 612 8.71 -42.99 17.62
N MET A 613 7.54 -43.47 17.17
CA MET A 613 7.11 -44.85 17.38
C MET A 613 6.62 -45.52 16.10
N ASN A 614 6.89 -46.82 15.99
CA ASN A 614 6.20 -47.72 15.08
C ASN A 614 5.18 -48.57 15.86
N ASN A 615 3.91 -48.19 15.72
CA ASN A 615 2.73 -48.83 16.33
C ASN A 615 2.05 -49.81 15.36
N ALA A 616 2.55 -49.97 14.12
CA ALA A 616 2.06 -50.96 13.18
C ALA A 616 2.53 -52.39 13.50
N THR A 617 3.26 -52.58 14.61
CA THR A 617 3.71 -53.88 15.10
C THR A 617 3.01 -54.24 16.42
N PRO A 618 2.85 -55.53 16.76
CA PRO A 618 2.08 -55.98 17.94
C PRO A 618 2.58 -55.41 19.28
N THR A 619 3.84 -55.00 19.33
CA THR A 619 4.45 -54.28 20.46
C THR A 619 5.04 -52.98 19.93
N PRO A 620 4.52 -51.81 20.32
CA PRO A 620 5.06 -50.51 19.91
C PRO A 620 6.58 -50.41 20.17
N GLN A 621 7.34 -50.02 19.14
CA GLN A 621 8.79 -49.84 19.23
C GLN A 621 9.19 -48.38 19.00
N THR A 622 10.16 -47.89 19.78
CA THR A 622 10.85 -46.62 19.53
C THR A 622 11.65 -46.74 18.23
N VAL A 623 11.49 -45.79 17.31
CA VAL A 623 12.18 -45.79 16.02
C VAL A 623 12.89 -44.47 15.76
N ASN A 624 13.96 -44.52 14.96
CA ASN A 624 14.55 -43.30 14.43
C ASN A 624 13.61 -42.71 13.36
N PRO A 625 13.15 -41.45 13.50
CA PRO A 625 12.12 -40.89 12.64
C PRO A 625 12.53 -40.81 11.17
N ALA A 626 13.81 -40.56 10.86
CA ALA A 626 14.28 -40.41 9.49
C ALA A 626 14.50 -41.75 8.76
N THR A 627 14.75 -42.84 9.50
CA THR A 627 15.12 -44.14 8.90
C THR A 627 14.14 -45.27 9.22
N GLY A 628 13.16 -45.04 10.11
CA GLY A 628 12.14 -46.01 10.52
C GLY A 628 12.69 -47.28 11.20
N ARG A 629 13.99 -47.30 11.52
CA ARG A 629 14.64 -48.45 12.16
C ARG A 629 14.34 -48.46 13.67
N PRO A 630 14.01 -49.62 14.26
CA PRO A 630 13.90 -49.75 15.71
C PRO A 630 15.22 -49.38 16.38
N ILE A 631 15.16 -48.56 17.43
CA ILE A 631 16.30 -48.12 18.20
C ILE A 631 16.06 -48.36 19.69
N SER A 632 17.15 -48.47 20.46
CA SER A 632 17.08 -48.56 21.93
C SER A 632 16.65 -47.21 22.52
N ASN A 633 15.99 -47.23 23.69
CA ASN A 633 15.69 -46.00 24.44
C ASN A 633 16.94 -45.25 24.92
N SER A 634 18.12 -45.87 24.87
CA SER A 634 19.40 -45.21 25.16
C SER A 634 19.99 -44.45 23.95
N ASP A 635 19.39 -44.58 22.77
CA ASP A 635 19.82 -43.87 21.57
C ASP A 635 19.38 -42.39 21.63
N PRO A 636 20.25 -41.42 21.30
CA PRO A 636 19.90 -39.99 21.29
C PRO A 636 18.67 -39.66 20.43
N ALA A 637 18.40 -40.44 19.37
CA ALA A 637 17.22 -40.25 18.53
C ALA A 637 15.92 -40.82 19.13
N GLY A 638 16.01 -41.60 20.21
CA GLY A 638 14.85 -42.16 20.93
C GLY A 638 14.30 -41.25 22.04
N HIS A 639 15.08 -40.25 22.46
CA HIS A 639 14.69 -39.24 23.46
C HIS A 639 15.25 -37.88 23.06
N ILE A 640 14.65 -37.27 22.03
CA ILE A 640 15.09 -35.97 21.53
C ILE A 640 14.64 -34.90 22.54
N PRO A 641 15.56 -34.16 23.17
CA PRO A 641 15.21 -33.14 24.15
C PRO A 641 14.48 -31.98 23.48
N ILE A 642 13.50 -31.43 24.19
CA ILE A 642 12.72 -30.26 23.78
C ILE A 642 13.22 -29.05 24.57
N ASN A 643 13.48 -27.95 23.88
CA ASN A 643 13.85 -26.71 24.53
C ASN A 643 12.60 -26.01 25.09
N ASN A 644 12.51 -25.88 26.41
CA ASN A 644 11.36 -25.27 27.08
C ASN A 644 11.62 -23.83 27.59
N ASN A 645 12.77 -23.24 27.27
CA ASN A 645 13.16 -21.92 27.77
C ASN A 645 12.57 -20.78 26.96
#